data_AF-A0A6L7M2J0-F1
#
_entry.id   AF-A0A6L7M2J0-F1
#
_cell.length_a   1.000
_cell.length_b   1.000
_cell.length_c   1.000
_cell.angle_alpha   90.00
_cell.angle_beta   90.00
_cell.angle_gamma   90.00
#
_symmetry.space_group_name_H-M   'P 1'
#
loop_
_entity.id
_entity.type
_entity.pdbx_description
1 polymer ?
#
loop_
_entity_poly.entity_id
_entity_poly.type
_entity_poly.pdbx_seq_one_letter_code
_entity_poly.pdbx_strand_id
1 'polypeptide(L)'
;MRQFPGNLRYSAWDGSQQLALDAAEIMSALTDDVIEHGDLRWALRNLMSRGLQGTSLNGLNEMLKRLREQRREQLSRYDLGSLFDDLRKALDEILAMERQRIDEWLAEGESNGQDEGHGNFSDNVLKSVAERSRQTLDELPEDLAGRISQLEKYEFLDPDAQRKFLELLNRLRQAATNSFLKGMENLINQLSDGDMDRMKRMLQALNDMLVKKIGGEDPGFDEFMAEFGDLFGDDPPASLDELLEQMRQQMAAAQSLMNSLSAEQRAQLQSLLQDRFDDPELNRELARLMKGMDFLRPEGRQYRFDGGEELSLEAAMQLMNEMQRLDDLIGQVQSAERGGDLGRIDRDLLEQIAGSEAAENLDGLNDLLKALEEAGYIRAKGDNRFELTPRGSRMIGQKALGEIYQRLKRQSLGNHALPEEGRFGERLEQTRPFAFGDAFQLHMPRTIRNAIDRNGPGSPVRLSHEDFEVYRSEMITSTSTAMLVDLSWSMALRGSFQAAKKVALALHNLISSRYPKDSFHVIGFAAYAKALKAHELPFLQWDDYLLGTNMQHALLLATRLLDKEPGGAKQIIMISDGEPTSHLENGQAQFAYPPTPATIRATLRAVRHCTQKGIAINTFMLDRSPYLKAFMDEIARINGGRVFYTTPEQLGEYIVVDYMQHKRTRLGRGRQAS
;
A
#
# COMPACT_ATOMS: atom_id res chain seq x y z
N MET A 1 23.38 -44.31 -5.46
CA MET A 1 22.29 -43.58 -6.14
C MET A 1 21.50 -42.84 -5.08
N ARG A 2 21.54 -41.50 -5.05
CA ARG A 2 20.77 -40.68 -4.10
C ARG A 2 19.30 -40.69 -4.51
N GLN A 3 18.42 -41.06 -3.59
CA GLN A 3 16.97 -40.91 -3.73
C GLN A 3 16.63 -39.41 -3.73
N PHE A 4 15.93 -38.96 -4.77
CA PHE A 4 15.27 -37.66 -4.81
C PHE A 4 13.92 -37.77 -4.08
N PRO A 5 13.57 -36.86 -3.15
CA PRO A 5 12.23 -36.82 -2.58
C PRO A 5 11.30 -36.00 -3.47
N GLY A 6 10.06 -36.47 -3.60
CA GLY A 6 8.90 -35.67 -4.02
C GLY A 6 8.53 -35.75 -5.50
N ASN A 7 7.47 -36.50 -5.82
CA ASN A 7 6.73 -36.35 -7.07
C ASN A 7 6.18 -34.92 -7.16
N LEU A 8 6.74 -34.10 -8.05
CA LEU A 8 6.12 -32.84 -8.48
C LEU A 8 4.89 -33.20 -9.33
N ARG A 9 3.70 -33.02 -8.76
CA ARG A 9 2.42 -33.12 -9.48
C ARG A 9 2.15 -31.78 -10.15
N TYR A 10 2.09 -31.77 -11.47
CA TYR A 10 1.64 -30.62 -12.25
C TYR A 10 0.13 -30.77 -12.49
N SER A 11 -0.67 -29.80 -12.06
CA SER A 11 -2.10 -29.66 -12.41
C SER A 11 -2.28 -28.51 -13.39
N ALA A 12 -3.37 -28.53 -14.15
CA ALA A 12 -3.77 -27.38 -14.96
C ALA A 12 -4.15 -26.21 -14.04
N TRP A 13 -3.80 -24.99 -14.45
CA TRP A 13 -4.11 -23.78 -13.70
C TRP A 13 -5.62 -23.56 -13.68
N ASP A 14 -6.24 -23.68 -12.51
CA ASP A 14 -7.70 -23.59 -12.31
C ASP A 14 -8.09 -22.44 -11.38
N GLY A 15 -7.13 -21.59 -11.00
CA GLY A 15 -7.35 -20.46 -10.09
C GLY A 15 -7.41 -20.83 -8.61
N SER A 16 -7.51 -22.12 -8.25
CA SER A 16 -7.55 -22.57 -6.85
C SER A 16 -6.17 -22.76 -6.21
N GLN A 17 -5.11 -22.67 -7.02
CA GLN A 17 -3.74 -22.86 -6.55
C GLN A 17 -3.20 -21.54 -5.98
N GLN A 18 -3.41 -21.32 -4.68
CA GLN A 18 -2.70 -20.28 -3.95
C GLN A 18 -1.20 -20.61 -3.94
N LEU A 19 -0.42 -19.89 -4.74
CA LEU A 19 1.03 -19.83 -4.55
C LEU A 19 1.26 -19.21 -3.18
N ALA A 20 1.62 -20.04 -2.20
CA ALA A 20 2.05 -19.56 -0.89
C ALA A 20 3.10 -18.46 -1.11
N LEU A 21 2.79 -17.25 -0.67
CA LEU A 21 3.65 -16.09 -0.87
C LEU A 21 4.99 -16.36 -0.20
N ASP A 22 6.06 -16.48 -0.99
CA ASP A 22 7.40 -16.72 -0.44
C ASP A 22 7.87 -15.44 0.28
N ALA A 23 8.00 -15.51 1.60
CA ALA A 23 8.49 -14.41 2.41
C ALA A 23 9.84 -13.84 1.91
N ALA A 24 10.68 -14.68 1.28
CA ALA A 24 11.93 -14.21 0.67
C ALA A 24 11.69 -13.34 -0.58
N GLU A 25 10.66 -13.64 -1.38
CA GLU A 25 10.25 -12.86 -2.54
C GLU A 25 9.61 -11.53 -2.12
N ILE A 26 8.78 -11.54 -1.09
CA ILE A 26 8.21 -10.30 -0.50
C ILE A 26 9.33 -9.40 0.03
N MET A 27 10.27 -9.98 0.80
CA MET A 27 11.44 -9.25 1.29
C MET A 27 12.31 -8.69 0.16
N SER A 28 12.44 -9.46 -0.93
CA SER A 28 13.11 -8.98 -2.14
C SER A 28 12.40 -7.74 -2.68
N ALA A 29 11.09 -7.78 -2.88
CA ALA A 29 10.32 -6.65 -3.42
C ALA A 29 10.41 -5.37 -2.54
N LEU A 30 10.58 -5.52 -1.23
CA LEU A 30 10.78 -4.41 -0.28
C LEU A 30 12.21 -3.87 -0.24
N THR A 31 13.20 -4.66 -0.64
CA THR A 31 14.61 -4.35 -0.43
C THR A 31 15.04 -3.04 -1.11
N ASP A 32 14.59 -2.80 -2.34
CA ASP A 32 14.98 -1.60 -3.07
C ASP A 32 14.42 -0.33 -2.41
N ASP A 33 13.13 -0.37 -2.05
CA ASP A 33 12.43 0.71 -1.34
C ASP A 33 13.08 1.03 0.03
N VAL A 34 13.42 -0.01 0.81
CA VAL A 34 14.09 0.14 2.11
C VAL A 34 15.49 0.71 1.96
N ILE A 35 16.27 0.25 0.97
CA ILE A 35 17.62 0.77 0.75
C ILE A 35 17.55 2.23 0.31
N GLU A 36 16.66 2.57 -0.61
CA GLU A 36 16.53 3.91 -1.16
C GLU A 36 16.06 4.93 -0.10
N HIS A 37 14.97 4.64 0.60
CA HIS A 37 14.34 5.62 1.48
C HIS A 37 14.78 5.49 2.94
N GLY A 38 15.35 4.34 3.32
CA GLY A 38 15.75 4.07 4.70
C GLY A 38 14.58 3.99 5.68
N ASP A 39 13.35 3.78 5.20
CA ASP A 39 12.16 3.65 6.03
C ASP A 39 11.35 2.41 5.64
N LEU A 40 11.28 1.45 6.57
CA LEU A 40 10.50 0.22 6.39
C LEU A 40 9.01 0.50 6.30
N ARG A 41 8.48 1.49 7.02
CA ARG A 41 7.04 1.81 6.98
C ARG A 41 6.65 2.34 5.62
N TRP A 42 7.47 3.25 5.10
CA TRP A 42 7.28 3.75 3.75
C TRP A 42 7.33 2.62 2.72
N ALA A 43 8.30 1.71 2.82
CA ALA A 43 8.43 0.57 1.91
C ALA A 43 7.22 -0.39 1.99
N LEU A 44 6.76 -0.73 3.20
CA LEU A 44 5.57 -1.56 3.40
C LEU A 44 4.31 -0.89 2.85
N ARG A 45 4.13 0.41 3.12
CA ARG A 45 3.01 1.18 2.58
C ARG A 45 3.05 1.24 1.06
N ASN A 46 4.22 1.47 0.47
CA ASN A 46 4.40 1.50 -0.98
C ASN A 46 4.07 0.13 -1.59
N LEU A 47 4.53 -0.96 -0.96
CA LEU A 47 4.18 -2.33 -1.35
C LEU A 47 2.67 -2.57 -1.30
N MET A 48 1.99 -2.19 -0.20
CA MET A 48 0.53 -2.35 -0.09
C MET A 48 -0.23 -1.51 -1.10
N SER A 49 0.25 -0.30 -1.36
CA SER A 49 -0.37 0.62 -2.32
C SER A 49 -0.26 0.10 -3.75
N ARG A 50 0.92 -0.41 -4.13
CA ARG A 50 1.20 -0.87 -5.50
C ARG A 50 0.85 -2.34 -5.75
N GLY A 51 0.79 -3.17 -4.72
CA GLY A 51 0.70 -4.62 -4.82
C GLY A 51 2.06 -5.28 -5.09
N LEU A 52 2.05 -6.60 -5.36
CA LEU A 52 3.25 -7.36 -5.67
C LEU A 52 3.33 -7.64 -7.19
N GLN A 53 4.23 -6.96 -7.88
CA GLN A 53 4.41 -7.09 -9.33
C GLN A 53 4.75 -8.54 -9.74
N GLY A 54 4.11 -9.04 -10.80
CA GLY A 54 4.31 -10.41 -11.29
C GLY A 54 3.44 -11.47 -10.62
N THR A 55 2.67 -11.07 -9.60
CA THR A 55 1.57 -11.86 -9.03
C THR A 55 0.23 -11.22 -9.40
N SER A 56 -0.88 -11.96 -9.23
CA SER A 56 -2.24 -11.44 -9.39
C SER A 56 -2.67 -10.50 -8.26
N LEU A 57 -1.78 -10.23 -7.29
CA LEU A 57 -2.10 -9.52 -6.06
C LEU A 57 -2.05 -8.00 -6.28
N ASN A 58 -3.25 -7.45 -6.50
CA ASN A 58 -3.44 -6.02 -6.76
C ASN A 58 -3.30 -5.20 -5.47
N GLY A 59 -2.69 -4.03 -5.57
CA GLY A 59 -2.54 -3.10 -4.44
C GLY A 59 -3.78 -2.25 -4.17
N LEU A 60 -3.76 -1.53 -3.05
CA LEU A 60 -4.84 -0.61 -2.66
C LEU A 60 -5.11 0.48 -3.71
N ASN A 61 -4.11 0.93 -4.46
CA ASN A 61 -4.30 1.94 -5.51
C ASN A 61 -5.18 1.43 -6.64
N GLU A 62 -5.00 0.19 -7.07
CA GLU A 62 -5.82 -0.39 -8.14
C GLU A 62 -7.24 -0.67 -7.64
N MET A 63 -7.37 -1.15 -6.41
CA MET A 63 -8.68 -1.33 -5.75
C MET A 63 -9.44 0.01 -5.67
N LEU A 64 -8.78 1.05 -5.18
CA LEU A 64 -9.34 2.40 -5.07
C LEU A 64 -9.68 2.99 -6.44
N LYS A 65 -8.88 2.71 -7.47
CA LYS A 65 -9.17 3.09 -8.85
C LYS A 65 -10.45 2.40 -9.36
N ARG A 66 -10.57 1.08 -9.17
CA ARG A 66 -11.78 0.30 -9.53
C ARG A 66 -13.03 0.82 -8.83
N LEU A 67 -12.96 1.06 -7.51
CA LEU A 67 -14.09 1.62 -6.75
C LEU A 67 -14.50 3.02 -7.26
N ARG A 68 -13.53 3.88 -7.57
CA ARG A 68 -13.82 5.21 -8.16
C ARG A 68 -14.40 5.14 -9.57
N GLU A 69 -14.01 4.13 -10.33
CA GLU A 69 -14.55 3.89 -11.68
C GLU A 69 -15.99 3.40 -11.59
N GLN A 70 -16.28 2.42 -10.73
CA GLN A 70 -17.63 1.96 -10.43
C GLN A 70 -18.53 3.10 -9.93
N ARG A 71 -18.02 3.96 -9.04
CA ARG A 71 -18.72 5.18 -8.60
C ARG A 71 -19.12 6.08 -9.77
N ARG A 72 -18.18 6.29 -10.70
CA ARG A 72 -18.39 7.18 -11.84
C ARG A 72 -19.39 6.57 -12.82
N GLU A 73 -19.29 5.27 -13.06
CA GLU A 73 -20.20 4.52 -13.91
C GLU A 73 -21.64 4.67 -13.41
N GLN A 74 -21.88 4.45 -12.12
CA GLN A 74 -23.20 4.63 -11.49
C GLN A 74 -23.75 6.04 -11.66
N LEU A 75 -22.93 7.08 -11.44
CA LEU A 75 -23.35 8.48 -11.62
C LEU A 75 -23.66 8.85 -13.08
N SER A 76 -22.91 8.25 -14.02
CA SER A 76 -23.02 8.51 -15.46
C SER A 76 -24.12 7.72 -16.17
N ARG A 77 -24.69 6.71 -15.50
CA ARG A 77 -25.68 5.82 -16.09
C ARG A 77 -27.10 6.37 -15.90
N TYR A 78 -27.40 6.82 -14.70
CA TYR A 78 -28.76 7.17 -14.29
C TYR A 78 -29.03 8.68 -14.29
N ASP A 79 -30.31 9.03 -14.44
CA ASP A 79 -30.82 10.39 -14.27
C ASP A 79 -31.81 10.46 -13.09
N LEU A 80 -31.62 11.42 -12.18
CA LEU A 80 -32.58 11.74 -11.12
C LEU A 80 -33.62 12.79 -11.54
N GLY A 81 -33.48 13.38 -12.73
CA GLY A 81 -34.46 14.30 -13.31
C GLY A 81 -35.83 13.65 -13.51
N SER A 82 -35.84 12.39 -13.93
CA SER A 82 -37.02 11.65 -14.38
C SER A 82 -37.75 10.83 -13.32
N LEU A 83 -37.38 10.97 -12.03
CA LEU A 83 -37.96 10.15 -10.94
C LEU A 83 -39.48 10.19 -10.84
N PHE A 84 -40.09 11.31 -11.24
CA PHE A 84 -41.53 11.52 -11.21
C PHE A 84 -42.19 11.34 -12.58
N ASP A 85 -41.42 11.11 -13.64
CA ASP A 85 -41.96 11.07 -15.00
C ASP A 85 -42.85 9.84 -15.20
N ASP A 86 -42.49 8.69 -14.61
CA ASP A 86 -43.35 7.50 -14.62
C ASP A 86 -44.68 7.73 -13.89
N LEU A 87 -44.62 8.44 -12.76
CA LEU A 87 -45.82 8.77 -11.99
C LEU A 87 -46.70 9.78 -12.73
N ARG A 88 -46.10 10.78 -13.39
CA ARG A 88 -46.82 11.73 -14.25
C ARG A 88 -47.47 11.02 -15.43
N LYS A 89 -46.72 10.19 -16.17
CA LYS A 89 -47.24 9.40 -17.29
C LYS A 89 -48.44 8.53 -16.86
N ALA A 90 -48.32 7.83 -15.73
CA ALA A 90 -49.41 6.99 -15.21
C ALA A 90 -50.63 7.80 -14.77
N LEU A 91 -50.42 8.96 -14.15
CA LEU A 91 -51.51 9.86 -13.75
C LEU A 91 -52.22 10.46 -14.96
N ASP A 92 -51.46 10.91 -15.95
CA ASP A 92 -51.99 11.47 -17.19
C ASP A 92 -52.80 10.41 -17.97
N GLU A 93 -52.39 9.14 -17.95
CA GLU A 93 -53.18 8.03 -18.50
C GLU A 93 -54.53 7.89 -17.79
N ILE A 94 -54.54 7.88 -16.45
CA ILE A 94 -55.75 7.82 -15.62
C ILE A 94 -56.69 8.99 -15.94
N LEU A 95 -56.14 10.21 -16.01
CA LEU A 95 -56.91 11.41 -16.35
C LEU A 95 -57.46 11.36 -17.77
N ALA A 96 -56.73 10.78 -18.72
CA ALA A 96 -57.19 10.61 -20.09
C ALA A 96 -58.38 9.64 -20.19
N MET A 97 -58.35 8.52 -19.45
CA MET A 97 -59.47 7.57 -19.38
C MET A 97 -60.72 8.22 -18.80
N GLU A 98 -60.59 8.94 -17.68
CA GLU A 98 -61.72 9.65 -17.06
C GLU A 98 -62.29 10.75 -17.98
N ARG A 99 -61.42 11.54 -18.64
CA ARG A 99 -61.86 12.57 -19.60
C ARG A 99 -62.59 11.98 -20.80
N GLN A 100 -62.08 10.87 -21.35
CA GLN A 100 -62.75 10.17 -22.44
C GLN A 100 -64.15 9.71 -22.01
N ARG A 101 -64.29 9.16 -20.79
CA ARG A 101 -65.58 8.71 -20.27
C ARG A 101 -66.57 9.85 -20.07
N ILE A 102 -66.09 10.99 -19.58
CA ILE A 102 -66.87 12.23 -19.45
C ILE A 102 -67.36 12.71 -20.82
N ASP A 103 -66.48 12.74 -21.83
CA ASP A 103 -66.82 13.19 -23.17
C ASP A 103 -67.84 12.25 -23.86
N GLU A 104 -67.72 10.93 -23.65
CA GLU A 104 -68.72 9.94 -24.10
C GLU A 104 -70.10 10.23 -23.49
N TRP A 105 -70.17 10.48 -22.19
CA TRP A 105 -71.42 10.79 -21.48
C TRP A 105 -72.05 12.12 -21.94
N LEU A 106 -71.22 13.13 -22.21
CA LEU A 106 -71.69 14.42 -22.76
C LEU A 106 -72.25 14.26 -24.18
N ALA A 107 -71.63 13.41 -25.02
CA ALA A 107 -72.08 13.14 -26.39
C ALA A 107 -73.36 12.28 -26.45
N GLU A 108 -73.50 11.29 -25.57
CA GLU A 108 -74.72 10.49 -25.42
C GLU A 108 -75.91 11.36 -24.98
N GLY A 109 -75.68 12.37 -24.13
CA GLY A 109 -76.71 13.34 -23.73
C GLY A 109 -77.14 14.31 -24.84
N GLU A 110 -76.31 14.57 -25.87
CA GLU A 110 -76.65 15.45 -27.00
C GLU A 110 -77.38 14.72 -28.14
N SER A 111 -77.08 13.44 -28.34
CA SER A 111 -77.69 12.62 -29.40
C SER A 111 -79.15 12.22 -29.13
N ASN A 112 -79.57 12.15 -27.87
CA ASN A 112 -80.97 11.91 -27.48
C ASN A 112 -81.85 13.18 -27.42
N GLY A 113 -81.28 14.36 -27.74
CA GLY A 113 -81.98 15.65 -27.67
C GLY A 113 -82.81 16.04 -28.90
N GLN A 114 -82.98 15.16 -29.90
CA GLN A 114 -83.73 15.47 -31.12
C GLN A 114 -85.19 14.98 -31.16
N ASP A 115 -85.67 14.23 -30.15
CA ASP A 115 -87.10 13.90 -30.03
C ASP A 115 -87.79 14.78 -28.98
N GLU A 116 -88.77 15.55 -29.45
CA GLU A 116 -89.51 16.55 -28.68
C GLU A 116 -90.27 15.93 -27.49
N GLY A 117 -90.02 16.44 -26.27
CA GLY A 117 -91.09 16.58 -25.26
C GLY A 117 -90.82 16.08 -23.85
N HIS A 118 -89.87 15.18 -23.60
CA HIS A 118 -89.56 14.73 -22.24
C HIS A 118 -88.05 14.47 -22.06
N GLY A 119 -87.29 15.53 -21.79
CA GLY A 119 -85.95 15.36 -21.23
C GLY A 119 -86.09 14.66 -19.88
N ASN A 120 -85.68 13.40 -19.80
CA ASN A 120 -85.72 12.68 -18.54
C ASN A 120 -84.86 13.45 -17.53
N PHE A 121 -85.38 13.63 -16.31
CA PHE A 121 -84.63 14.24 -15.20
C PHE A 121 -83.26 13.57 -15.01
N SER A 122 -83.15 12.27 -15.31
CA SER A 122 -81.89 11.52 -15.33
C SER A 122 -80.83 12.13 -16.25
N ASP A 123 -81.19 12.55 -17.46
CA ASP A 123 -80.22 12.92 -18.49
C ASP A 123 -79.63 14.32 -18.21
N ASN A 124 -80.47 15.22 -17.70
CA ASN A 124 -80.02 16.54 -17.22
C ASN A 124 -79.14 16.44 -15.96
N VAL A 125 -79.44 15.50 -15.07
CA VAL A 125 -78.61 15.24 -13.89
C VAL A 125 -77.26 14.66 -14.31
N LEU A 126 -77.23 13.66 -15.20
CA LEU A 126 -76.01 13.06 -15.73
C LEU A 126 -75.12 14.08 -16.44
N LYS A 127 -75.71 14.96 -17.27
CA LYS A 127 -74.99 16.05 -17.93
C LYS A 127 -74.39 17.03 -16.92
N SER A 128 -75.15 17.42 -15.89
CA SER A 128 -74.65 18.33 -14.85
C SER A 128 -73.52 17.72 -14.00
N VAL A 129 -73.53 16.40 -13.81
CA VAL A 129 -72.45 15.67 -13.12
C VAL A 129 -71.21 15.63 -13.99
N ALA A 130 -71.33 15.28 -15.28
CA ALA A 130 -70.22 15.25 -16.23
C ALA A 130 -69.57 16.63 -16.43
N GLU A 131 -70.37 17.72 -16.50
CA GLU A 131 -69.85 19.10 -16.60
C GLU A 131 -69.07 19.52 -15.34
N ARG A 132 -69.55 19.14 -14.15
CA ARG A 132 -68.84 19.40 -12.88
C ARG A 132 -67.56 18.59 -12.76
N SER A 133 -67.59 17.32 -13.14
CA SER A 133 -66.41 16.46 -13.19
C SER A 133 -65.34 17.05 -14.12
N ARG A 134 -65.73 17.51 -15.31
CA ARG A 134 -64.82 18.18 -16.25
C ARG A 134 -64.18 19.44 -15.67
N GLN A 135 -64.98 20.31 -15.07
CA GLN A 135 -64.46 21.52 -14.40
C GLN A 135 -63.45 21.17 -13.30
N THR A 136 -63.75 20.14 -12.51
CA THR A 136 -62.86 19.69 -11.42
C THR A 136 -61.53 19.17 -11.96
N LEU A 137 -61.53 18.46 -13.10
CA LEU A 137 -60.32 17.97 -13.76
C LEU A 137 -59.52 19.07 -14.48
N ASP A 138 -60.17 20.16 -14.89
CA ASP A 138 -59.51 21.30 -15.53
C ASP A 138 -58.89 22.27 -14.49
N GLU A 139 -59.41 22.29 -13.26
CA GLU A 139 -58.91 23.09 -12.12
C GLU A 139 -57.82 22.37 -11.29
N LEU A 140 -57.28 21.25 -11.77
CA LEU A 140 -56.24 20.50 -11.07
C LEU A 140 -54.91 21.31 -10.95
N PRO A 141 -54.22 21.26 -9.79
CA PRO A 141 -52.92 21.88 -9.60
C PRO A 141 -51.86 21.45 -10.63
N GLU A 142 -50.85 22.30 -10.84
CA GLU A 142 -49.72 21.97 -11.74
C GLU A 142 -48.76 20.94 -11.13
N ASP A 143 -48.68 20.85 -9.80
CA ASP A 143 -47.80 19.92 -9.08
C ASP A 143 -48.44 18.53 -8.87
N LEU A 144 -47.60 17.49 -8.94
CA LEU A 144 -48.04 16.10 -8.87
C LEU A 144 -48.75 15.76 -7.54
N ALA A 145 -48.29 16.33 -6.43
CA ALA A 145 -48.85 16.07 -5.10
C ALA A 145 -50.27 16.64 -4.97
N GLY A 146 -50.46 17.89 -5.38
CA GLY A 146 -51.76 18.56 -5.42
C GLY A 146 -52.77 17.81 -6.28
N ARG A 147 -52.36 17.32 -7.47
CA ARG A 147 -53.22 16.49 -8.32
C ARG A 147 -53.69 15.23 -7.62
N ILE A 148 -52.78 14.49 -6.99
CA ILE A 148 -53.11 13.23 -6.29
C ILE A 148 -54.04 13.50 -5.10
N SER A 149 -53.76 14.54 -4.29
CA SER A 149 -54.55 14.90 -3.11
C SER A 149 -55.99 15.31 -3.47
N GLN A 150 -56.18 15.99 -4.60
CA GLN A 150 -57.51 16.35 -5.10
C GLN A 150 -58.25 15.16 -5.71
N LEU A 151 -57.54 14.29 -6.44
CA LEU A 151 -58.12 13.07 -7.03
C LEU A 151 -58.49 12.01 -5.98
N GLU A 152 -57.85 12.01 -4.82
CA GLU A 152 -58.23 11.13 -3.70
C GLU A 152 -59.63 11.45 -3.15
N LYS A 153 -60.06 12.72 -3.27
CA LYS A 153 -61.39 13.18 -2.88
C LYS A 153 -62.39 13.19 -4.05
N TYR A 154 -61.94 12.82 -5.25
CA TYR A 154 -62.71 12.87 -6.47
C TYR A 154 -63.48 11.55 -6.69
N GLU A 155 -64.74 11.68 -7.10
CA GLU A 155 -65.57 10.53 -7.47
C GLU A 155 -65.41 10.24 -8.98
N PHE A 156 -64.70 9.16 -9.30
CA PHE A 156 -64.46 8.73 -10.68
C PHE A 156 -65.72 8.18 -11.34
N LEU A 157 -65.96 8.60 -12.59
CA LEU A 157 -67.03 8.09 -13.44
C LEU A 157 -66.62 6.83 -14.19
N ASP A 158 -65.33 6.68 -14.50
CA ASP A 158 -64.75 5.47 -15.07
C ASP A 158 -64.26 4.50 -13.96
N PRO A 159 -64.88 3.30 -13.82
CA PRO A 159 -64.46 2.30 -12.85
C PRO A 159 -63.03 1.80 -13.06
N ASP A 160 -62.54 1.76 -14.31
CA ASP A 160 -61.20 1.28 -14.62
C ASP A 160 -60.15 2.37 -14.33
N ALA A 161 -60.47 3.64 -14.54
CA ALA A 161 -59.64 4.77 -14.09
C ALA A 161 -59.51 4.77 -12.55
N GLN A 162 -60.61 4.55 -11.83
CA GLN A 162 -60.60 4.43 -10.37
C GLN A 162 -59.70 3.29 -9.88
N ARG A 163 -59.80 2.11 -10.49
CA ARG A 163 -58.95 0.94 -10.16
C ARG A 163 -57.47 1.26 -10.37
N LYS A 164 -57.11 1.82 -11.53
CA LYS A 164 -55.71 2.20 -11.83
C LYS A 164 -55.19 3.28 -10.89
N PHE A 165 -56.03 4.23 -10.48
CA PHE A 165 -55.66 5.22 -9.47
C PHE A 165 -55.40 4.56 -8.10
N LEU A 166 -56.27 3.65 -7.66
CA LEU A 166 -56.05 2.88 -6.42
C LEU A 166 -54.78 2.02 -6.50
N GLU A 167 -54.46 1.44 -7.66
CA GLU A 167 -53.21 0.71 -7.88
C GLU A 167 -51.98 1.64 -7.79
N LEU A 168 -52.04 2.82 -8.42
CA LEU A 168 -50.99 3.84 -8.34
C LEU A 168 -50.76 4.29 -6.89
N LEU A 169 -51.83 4.55 -6.14
CA LEU A 169 -51.78 4.87 -4.72
C LEU A 169 -51.12 3.75 -3.90
N ASN A 170 -51.50 2.50 -4.15
CA ASN A 170 -50.91 1.35 -3.48
C ASN A 170 -49.41 1.21 -3.78
N ARG A 171 -48.98 1.41 -5.04
CA ARG A 171 -47.56 1.37 -5.43
C ARG A 171 -46.75 2.49 -4.77
N LEU A 172 -47.28 3.72 -4.75
CA LEU A 172 -46.65 4.84 -4.05
C LEU A 172 -46.50 4.57 -2.56
N ARG A 173 -47.54 4.04 -1.92
CA ARG A 173 -47.51 3.64 -0.50
C ARG A 173 -46.47 2.55 -0.26
N GLN A 174 -46.41 1.52 -1.11
CA GLN A 174 -45.41 0.46 -1.03
C GLN A 174 -43.99 1.00 -1.18
N ALA A 175 -43.72 1.86 -2.17
CA ALA A 175 -42.40 2.45 -2.38
C ALA A 175 -41.93 3.31 -1.20
N ALA A 176 -42.82 4.14 -0.64
CA ALA A 176 -42.50 4.91 0.57
C ALA A 176 -42.22 4.00 1.77
N THR A 177 -43.05 2.98 1.99
CA THR A 177 -42.90 2.04 3.12
C THR A 177 -41.62 1.20 2.99
N ASN A 178 -41.38 0.60 1.84
CA ASN A 178 -40.20 -0.25 1.56
C ASN A 178 -38.89 0.54 1.66
N SER A 179 -38.91 1.82 1.32
CA SER A 179 -37.71 2.68 1.35
C SER A 179 -37.28 3.08 2.76
N PHE A 180 -38.21 3.23 3.70
CA PHE A 180 -37.87 3.59 5.09
C PHE A 180 -37.73 2.36 5.99
N LEU A 181 -38.22 1.19 5.56
CA LEU A 181 -38.46 0.04 6.44
C LEU A 181 -37.98 -1.29 5.84
N LYS A 182 -36.98 -1.26 4.94
CA LYS A 182 -36.34 -2.48 4.43
C LYS A 182 -35.79 -3.29 5.62
N GLY A 183 -36.34 -4.49 5.83
CA GLY A 183 -36.12 -5.32 7.03
C GLY A 183 -37.40 -5.66 7.80
N MET A 184 -38.51 -4.97 7.55
CA MET A 184 -39.80 -5.23 8.21
C MET A 184 -40.85 -5.81 7.26
N GLU A 185 -40.49 -6.89 6.58
CA GLU A 185 -41.29 -7.51 5.50
C GLU A 185 -42.66 -8.04 5.98
N ASN A 186 -42.79 -8.38 7.27
CA ASN A 186 -44.01 -8.95 7.84
C ASN A 186 -45.14 -7.93 8.08
N LEU A 187 -44.83 -6.64 8.13
CA LEU A 187 -45.84 -5.56 8.26
C LEU A 187 -46.62 -5.33 6.95
N ILE A 188 -46.10 -5.80 5.82
CA ILE A 188 -46.60 -5.44 4.48
C ILE A 188 -47.82 -6.29 4.06
N ASN A 189 -47.98 -7.49 4.62
CA ASN A 189 -48.95 -8.45 4.10
C ASN A 189 -50.37 -8.35 4.70
N GLN A 190 -50.58 -7.58 5.77
CA GLN A 190 -51.90 -7.42 6.41
C GLN A 190 -52.04 -6.01 7.00
N LEU A 191 -52.36 -5.01 6.17
CA LEU A 191 -52.59 -3.64 6.64
C LEU A 191 -53.94 -3.52 7.37
N SER A 192 -53.90 -3.41 8.70
CA SER A 192 -55.04 -3.00 9.53
C SER A 192 -54.71 -1.76 10.36
N ASP A 193 -55.72 -1.02 10.82
CA ASP A 193 -55.54 0.13 11.73
C ASP A 193 -54.77 -0.22 13.03
N GLY A 194 -54.73 -1.52 13.40
CA GLY A 194 -54.00 -2.01 14.57
C GLY A 194 -52.46 -2.01 14.43
N ASP A 195 -51.95 -1.98 13.20
CA ASP A 195 -50.50 -2.07 12.93
C ASP A 195 -49.80 -0.71 13.14
N MET A 196 -50.52 0.39 12.91
CA MET A 196 -50.04 1.75 13.17
C MET A 196 -49.81 2.02 14.66
N ASP A 197 -50.73 1.56 15.52
CA ASP A 197 -50.58 1.69 16.97
C ASP A 197 -49.45 0.81 17.51
N ARG A 198 -49.13 -0.30 16.83
CA ARG A 198 -47.98 -1.14 17.16
C ARG A 198 -46.66 -0.45 16.78
N MET A 199 -46.60 0.16 15.60
CA MET A 199 -45.43 0.93 15.14
C MET A 199 -45.15 2.14 16.05
N LYS A 200 -46.18 2.86 16.49
CA LYS A 200 -46.03 3.97 17.45
C LYS A 200 -45.37 3.51 18.75
N ARG A 201 -45.85 2.39 19.32
CA ARG A 201 -45.28 1.81 20.54
C ARG A 201 -43.83 1.38 20.35
N MET A 202 -43.51 0.80 19.19
CA MET A 202 -42.13 0.46 18.84
C MET A 202 -41.23 1.70 18.78
N LEU A 203 -41.66 2.77 18.10
CA LEU A 203 -40.88 4.02 18.01
C LEU A 203 -40.72 4.70 19.37
N GLN A 204 -41.74 4.64 20.23
CA GLN A 204 -41.65 5.10 21.62
C GLN A 204 -40.60 4.30 22.40
N ALA A 205 -40.66 2.96 22.33
CA ALA A 205 -39.69 2.08 22.97
C ALA A 205 -38.26 2.34 22.46
N LEU A 206 -38.08 2.52 21.14
CA LEU A 206 -36.79 2.87 20.54
C LEU A 206 -36.26 4.23 21.02
N ASN A 207 -37.12 5.24 21.11
CA ASN A 207 -36.76 6.56 21.64
C ASN A 207 -36.33 6.46 23.10
N ASP A 208 -37.03 5.67 23.92
CA ASP A 208 -36.66 5.44 25.32
C ASP A 208 -35.31 4.71 25.44
N MET A 209 -35.07 3.68 24.60
CA MET A 209 -33.77 3.00 24.52
C MET A 209 -32.64 3.95 24.12
N LEU A 210 -32.88 4.82 23.15
CA LEU A 210 -31.92 5.84 22.71
C LEU A 210 -31.57 6.81 23.85
N VAL A 211 -32.56 7.28 24.60
CA VAL A 211 -32.35 8.16 25.76
C VAL A 211 -31.52 7.46 26.83
N LYS A 212 -31.84 6.21 27.18
CA LYS A 212 -31.06 5.40 28.13
C LYS A 212 -29.61 5.23 27.67
N LYS A 213 -29.40 4.89 26.40
CA LYS A 213 -28.06 4.73 25.81
C LYS A 213 -27.24 6.02 25.85
N ILE A 214 -27.86 7.17 25.52
CA ILE A 214 -27.21 8.49 25.63
C ILE A 214 -26.87 8.82 27.09
N GLY A 215 -27.71 8.39 28.04
CA GLY A 215 -27.47 8.49 29.48
C GLY A 215 -26.38 7.55 30.03
N GLY A 216 -25.87 6.61 29.21
CA GLY A 216 -24.92 5.57 29.65
C GLY A 216 -25.57 4.46 30.47
N GLU A 217 -26.90 4.33 30.40
CA GLU A 217 -27.68 3.28 31.04
C GLU A 217 -27.90 2.10 30.07
N ASP A 218 -28.24 0.92 30.60
CA ASP A 218 -28.61 -0.24 29.78
C ASP A 218 -29.92 0.05 29.02
N PRO A 219 -29.89 0.06 27.68
CA PRO A 219 -31.08 0.36 26.88
C PRO A 219 -32.19 -0.69 27.02
N GLY A 220 -31.88 -1.95 27.35
CA GLY A 220 -32.89 -3.02 27.42
C GLY A 220 -33.29 -3.59 26.05
N PHE A 221 -32.30 -3.80 25.17
CA PHE A 221 -32.53 -4.27 23.79
C PHE A 221 -33.19 -5.65 23.73
N ASP A 222 -32.87 -6.55 24.67
CA ASP A 222 -33.46 -7.90 24.72
C ASP A 222 -34.99 -7.85 24.98
N GLU A 223 -35.45 -6.91 25.81
CA GLU A 223 -36.87 -6.69 26.09
C GLU A 223 -37.58 -6.11 24.86
N PHE A 224 -36.93 -5.17 24.17
CA PHE A 224 -37.43 -4.63 22.90
C PHE A 224 -37.58 -5.73 21.84
N MET A 225 -36.59 -6.60 21.68
CA MET A 225 -36.66 -7.71 20.74
C MET A 225 -37.69 -8.77 21.15
N ALA A 226 -37.95 -8.94 22.45
CA ALA A 226 -39.02 -9.83 22.91
C ALA A 226 -40.43 -9.31 22.56
N GLU A 227 -40.63 -7.98 22.53
CA GLU A 227 -41.93 -7.36 22.25
C GLU A 227 -42.16 -7.03 20.75
N PHE A 228 -41.08 -6.67 20.05
CA PHE A 228 -41.12 -6.14 18.68
C PHE A 228 -40.26 -6.93 17.67
N GLY A 229 -39.57 -7.99 18.10
CA GLY A 229 -38.63 -8.74 17.25
C GLY A 229 -39.28 -9.42 16.04
N ASP A 230 -40.56 -9.77 16.13
CA ASP A 230 -41.35 -10.33 15.02
C ASP A 230 -41.58 -9.35 13.86
N LEU A 231 -41.37 -8.05 14.11
CA LEU A 231 -41.44 -7.02 13.08
C LEU A 231 -40.22 -7.02 12.15
N PHE A 232 -39.08 -7.57 12.56
CA PHE A 232 -37.79 -7.45 11.86
C PHE A 232 -37.48 -8.57 10.83
N GLY A 233 -38.50 -9.27 10.33
CA GLY A 233 -38.34 -10.22 9.21
C GLY A 233 -37.34 -11.35 9.47
N ASP A 234 -36.69 -11.82 8.40
CA ASP A 234 -35.77 -12.96 8.42
C ASP A 234 -34.34 -12.61 8.93
N ASP A 235 -34.01 -11.32 9.04
CA ASP A 235 -32.68 -10.84 9.47
C ASP A 235 -32.78 -9.74 10.56
N PRO A 236 -33.14 -10.13 11.80
CA PRO A 236 -33.28 -9.18 12.90
C PRO A 236 -31.91 -8.68 13.40
N PRO A 237 -31.80 -7.40 13.80
CA PRO A 237 -30.56 -6.85 14.33
C PRO A 237 -30.14 -7.58 15.62
N ALA A 238 -28.86 -7.94 15.73
CA ALA A 238 -28.31 -8.62 16.89
C ALA A 238 -28.03 -7.67 18.07
N SER A 239 -27.99 -6.36 17.82
CA SER A 239 -27.76 -5.35 18.86
C SER A 239 -28.41 -4.01 18.54
N LEU A 240 -28.60 -3.17 19.57
CA LEU A 240 -29.05 -1.79 19.38
C LEU A 240 -28.05 -0.97 18.54
N ASP A 241 -26.74 -1.25 18.62
CA ASP A 241 -25.73 -0.60 17.77
C ASP A 241 -25.96 -0.90 16.29
N GLU A 242 -26.23 -2.15 15.96
CA GLU A 242 -26.51 -2.59 14.60
C GLU A 242 -27.81 -1.99 14.06
N LEU A 243 -28.89 -1.99 14.85
CA LEU A 243 -30.15 -1.35 14.49
C LEU A 243 -29.95 0.15 14.19
N LEU A 244 -29.22 0.85 15.06
CA LEU A 244 -28.96 2.28 14.87
C LEU A 244 -28.08 2.56 13.65
N GLU A 245 -27.13 1.68 13.34
CA GLU A 245 -26.30 1.79 12.15
C GLU A 245 -27.11 1.59 10.86
N GLN A 246 -27.99 0.59 10.82
CA GLN A 246 -28.91 0.38 9.69
C GLN A 246 -29.82 1.61 9.47
N MET A 247 -30.39 2.15 10.54
CA MET A 247 -31.22 3.36 10.47
C MET A 247 -30.42 4.59 10.03
N ARG A 248 -29.17 4.74 10.51
CA ARG A 248 -28.26 5.82 10.10
C ARG A 248 -27.99 5.76 8.59
N GLN A 249 -27.73 4.58 8.05
CA GLN A 249 -27.52 4.37 6.61
C GLN A 249 -28.76 4.75 5.79
N GLN A 250 -29.94 4.30 6.21
CA GLN A 250 -31.20 4.62 5.51
C GLN A 250 -31.50 6.13 5.51
N MET A 251 -31.35 6.80 6.66
CA MET A 251 -31.55 8.24 6.74
C MET A 251 -30.51 9.03 5.94
N ALA A 252 -29.24 8.60 5.97
CA ALA A 252 -28.20 9.23 5.18
C ALA A 252 -28.50 9.09 3.67
N ALA A 253 -28.99 7.94 3.22
CA ALA A 253 -29.38 7.72 1.83
C ALA A 253 -30.57 8.61 1.42
N ALA A 254 -31.60 8.72 2.28
CA ALA A 254 -32.74 9.61 2.06
C ALA A 254 -32.31 11.08 1.98
N GLN A 255 -31.44 11.51 2.90
CA GLN A 255 -30.89 12.87 2.88
C GLN A 255 -30.01 13.11 1.64
N SER A 256 -29.26 12.10 1.19
CA SER A 256 -28.44 12.19 -0.02
C SER A 256 -29.29 12.30 -1.28
N LEU A 257 -30.40 11.56 -1.36
CA LEU A 257 -31.39 11.72 -2.42
C LEU A 257 -31.91 13.17 -2.40
N MET A 258 -32.43 13.63 -1.27
CA MET A 258 -32.94 14.99 -1.11
C MET A 258 -31.92 16.06 -1.52
N ASN A 259 -30.67 15.93 -1.10
CA ASN A 259 -29.60 16.86 -1.45
C ASN A 259 -29.26 16.83 -2.95
N SER A 260 -29.46 15.68 -3.61
CA SER A 260 -29.18 15.47 -5.04
C SER A 260 -30.32 15.91 -5.96
N LEU A 261 -31.53 16.08 -5.42
CA LEU A 261 -32.70 16.59 -6.14
C LEU A 261 -32.68 18.12 -6.32
N SER A 262 -33.33 18.58 -7.39
CA SER A 262 -33.61 20.02 -7.58
C SER A 262 -34.54 20.56 -6.48
N ALA A 263 -34.57 21.89 -6.31
CA ALA A 263 -35.41 22.52 -5.29
C ALA A 263 -36.90 22.22 -5.49
N GLU A 264 -37.36 22.16 -6.74
CA GLU A 264 -38.74 21.85 -7.08
C GLU A 264 -39.10 20.38 -6.78
N GLN A 265 -38.25 19.45 -7.21
CA GLN A 265 -38.44 18.01 -6.95
C GLN A 265 -38.41 17.69 -5.45
N ARG A 266 -37.55 18.35 -4.67
CA ARG A 266 -37.55 18.23 -3.20
C ARG A 266 -38.87 18.67 -2.59
N ALA A 267 -39.41 19.81 -3.03
CA ALA A 267 -40.68 20.32 -2.53
C ALA A 267 -41.82 19.35 -2.88
N GLN A 268 -41.83 18.81 -4.11
CA GLN A 268 -42.80 17.80 -4.55
C GLN A 268 -42.70 16.51 -3.70
N LEU A 269 -41.49 15.99 -3.47
CA LEU A 269 -41.30 14.80 -2.62
C LEU A 269 -41.74 15.05 -1.18
N GLN A 270 -41.40 16.21 -0.60
CA GLN A 270 -41.81 16.58 0.75
C GLN A 270 -43.33 16.67 0.88
N SER A 271 -44.00 17.27 -0.10
CA SER A 271 -45.46 17.35 -0.13
C SER A 271 -46.11 15.97 -0.21
N LEU A 272 -45.58 15.08 -1.05
CA LEU A 272 -46.06 13.70 -1.17
C LEU A 272 -45.90 12.90 0.13
N LEU A 273 -44.81 13.11 0.87
CA LEU A 273 -44.58 12.43 2.15
C LEU A 273 -45.46 13.03 3.26
N GLN A 274 -45.63 14.35 3.30
CA GLN A 274 -46.37 15.04 4.36
C GLN A 274 -47.86 14.69 4.36
N ASP A 275 -48.49 14.62 3.18
CA ASP A 275 -49.92 14.26 3.05
C ASP A 275 -50.19 12.78 3.39
N ARG A 276 -49.16 11.93 3.44
CA ARG A 276 -49.31 10.47 3.69
C ARG A 276 -49.14 10.07 5.14
N PHE A 277 -48.47 10.89 5.96
CA PHE A 277 -48.29 10.65 7.39
C PHE A 277 -49.08 11.69 8.22
N ASP A 278 -50.41 11.66 8.15
CA ASP A 278 -51.30 12.59 8.88
C ASP A 278 -51.59 12.14 10.33
N ASP A 279 -50.60 11.53 11.00
CA ASP A 279 -50.70 11.15 12.41
C ASP A 279 -49.80 12.07 13.27
N PRO A 280 -50.38 12.99 14.08
CA PRO A 280 -49.63 13.93 14.89
C PRO A 280 -48.74 13.27 15.95
N GLU A 281 -49.11 12.08 16.43
CA GLU A 281 -48.38 11.34 17.45
C GLU A 281 -47.17 10.63 16.85
N LEU A 282 -47.35 9.97 15.70
CA LEU A 282 -46.26 9.35 14.95
C LEU A 282 -45.20 10.38 14.55
N ASN A 283 -45.62 11.53 14.02
CA ASN A 283 -44.72 12.62 13.63
C ASN A 283 -43.91 13.15 14.82
N ARG A 284 -44.51 13.18 16.02
CA ARG A 284 -43.81 13.57 17.24
C ARG A 284 -42.72 12.56 17.61
N GLU A 285 -43.00 11.26 17.54
CA GLU A 285 -42.02 10.22 17.86
C GLU A 285 -40.89 10.14 16.81
N LEU A 286 -41.20 10.30 15.52
CA LEU A 286 -40.18 10.43 14.47
C LEU A 286 -39.30 11.66 14.66
N ALA A 287 -39.88 12.81 15.05
CA ALA A 287 -39.09 14.01 15.34
C ALA A 287 -38.17 13.83 16.56
N ARG A 288 -38.63 13.11 17.59
CA ARG A 288 -37.81 12.74 18.75
C ARG A 288 -36.68 11.80 18.36
N LEU A 289 -36.96 10.81 17.52
CA LEU A 289 -35.99 9.87 16.98
C LEU A 289 -34.92 10.60 16.17
N MET A 290 -35.31 11.47 15.22
CA MET A 290 -34.36 12.25 14.43
C MET A 290 -33.48 13.14 15.32
N LYS A 291 -34.04 13.80 16.33
CA LYS A 291 -33.28 14.59 17.31
C LYS A 291 -32.36 13.71 18.17
N GLY A 292 -32.84 12.53 18.55
CA GLY A 292 -32.08 11.50 19.26
C GLY A 292 -30.98 10.89 18.41
N MET A 293 -31.06 10.96 17.08
CA MET A 293 -30.03 10.47 16.16
C MET A 293 -29.09 11.58 15.64
N ASP A 294 -29.36 12.85 15.97
CA ASP A 294 -28.51 13.99 15.58
C ASP A 294 -27.07 13.87 16.12
N PHE A 295 -26.87 13.15 17.24
CA PHE A 295 -25.52 12.84 17.75
C PHE A 295 -24.72 11.91 16.82
N LEU A 296 -25.41 11.07 16.03
CA LEU A 296 -24.79 10.15 15.07
C LEU A 296 -24.41 10.84 13.76
N ARG A 297 -24.89 12.08 13.52
CA ARG A 297 -24.64 12.88 12.31
C ARG A 297 -24.77 12.07 11.00
N PRO A 298 -25.98 11.78 10.53
CA PRO A 298 -26.16 11.23 9.19
C PRO A 298 -25.77 12.29 8.15
N GLU A 299 -24.49 12.31 7.74
CA GLU A 299 -24.02 13.23 6.70
C GLU A 299 -24.46 12.73 5.31
N GLY A 300 -25.59 13.24 4.85
CA GLY A 300 -26.06 13.04 3.48
C GLY A 300 -25.13 13.73 2.48
N ARG A 301 -24.67 13.01 1.46
CA ARG A 301 -23.80 13.53 0.41
C ARG A 301 -24.63 14.03 -0.76
N GLN A 302 -24.13 15.08 -1.43
CA GLN A 302 -24.72 15.51 -2.69
C GLN A 302 -24.05 14.74 -3.84
N TYR A 303 -24.87 14.07 -4.64
CA TYR A 303 -24.45 13.40 -5.86
C TYR A 303 -24.92 14.19 -7.07
N ARG A 304 -24.10 14.20 -8.12
CA ARG A 304 -24.45 14.80 -9.41
C ARG A 304 -24.53 13.69 -10.43
N PHE A 305 -25.75 13.41 -10.85
CA PHE A 305 -26.07 12.46 -11.90
C PHE A 305 -26.06 13.17 -13.25
N ASP A 306 -25.50 12.52 -14.26
CA ASP A 306 -25.38 13.03 -15.62
C ASP A 306 -25.73 11.96 -16.68
N GLY A 307 -26.34 10.86 -16.25
CA GLY A 307 -26.82 9.80 -17.13
C GLY A 307 -28.16 10.09 -17.80
N GLY A 308 -28.73 9.05 -18.40
CA GLY A 308 -29.99 9.14 -19.15
C GLY A 308 -30.96 7.98 -18.91
N GLU A 309 -30.60 7.00 -18.08
CA GLU A 309 -31.51 5.91 -17.70
C GLU A 309 -32.49 6.41 -16.62
N GLU A 310 -33.79 6.28 -16.90
CA GLU A 310 -34.87 6.65 -15.98
C GLU A 310 -34.84 5.75 -14.74
N LEU A 311 -35.11 6.32 -13.56
CA LEU A 311 -35.15 5.60 -12.28
C LEU A 311 -36.50 5.77 -11.60
N SER A 312 -36.97 4.71 -10.96
CA SER A 312 -38.06 4.82 -9.99
C SER A 312 -37.54 5.36 -8.66
N LEU A 313 -38.43 5.90 -7.82
CA LEU A 313 -38.07 6.37 -6.48
C LEU A 313 -37.41 5.27 -5.63
N GLU A 314 -37.91 4.04 -5.71
CA GLU A 314 -37.33 2.89 -5.00
C GLU A 314 -35.91 2.57 -5.48
N ALA A 315 -35.71 2.52 -6.80
CA ALA A 315 -34.40 2.28 -7.39
C ALA A 315 -33.40 3.40 -7.05
N ALA A 316 -33.85 4.66 -7.03
CA ALA A 316 -33.03 5.80 -6.64
C ALA A 316 -32.57 5.73 -5.17
N MET A 317 -33.44 5.28 -4.27
CA MET A 317 -33.09 5.10 -2.85
C MET A 317 -32.11 3.95 -2.63
N GLN A 318 -32.30 2.82 -3.34
CA GLN A 318 -31.34 1.72 -3.33
C GLN A 318 -29.98 2.17 -3.87
N LEU A 319 -29.98 2.92 -4.98
CA LEU A 319 -28.78 3.50 -5.56
C LEU A 319 -28.07 4.46 -4.59
N MET A 320 -28.79 5.31 -3.84
CA MET A 320 -28.17 6.16 -2.82
C MET A 320 -27.47 5.35 -1.74
N ASN A 321 -28.09 4.27 -1.26
CA ASN A 321 -27.49 3.40 -0.25
C ASN A 321 -26.21 2.73 -0.78
N GLU A 322 -26.26 2.17 -2.00
CA GLU A 322 -25.09 1.62 -2.68
C GLU A 322 -23.98 2.65 -2.85
N MET A 323 -24.32 3.86 -3.28
CA MET A 323 -23.38 4.96 -3.46
C MET A 323 -22.70 5.37 -2.16
N GLN A 324 -23.43 5.39 -1.04
CA GLN A 324 -22.87 5.68 0.28
C GLN A 324 -21.93 4.58 0.77
N ARG A 325 -22.33 3.32 0.66
CA ARG A 325 -21.50 2.16 1.01
C ARG A 325 -20.19 2.16 0.22
N LEU A 326 -20.28 2.43 -1.08
CA LEU A 326 -19.14 2.55 -1.96
C LEU A 326 -18.22 3.71 -1.54
N ASP A 327 -18.80 4.86 -1.21
CA ASP A 327 -18.10 6.05 -0.75
C ASP A 327 -17.39 5.85 0.61
N ASP A 328 -18.01 5.11 1.52
CA ASP A 328 -17.44 4.73 2.81
C ASP A 328 -16.28 3.77 2.62
N LEU A 329 -16.44 2.77 1.75
CA LEU A 329 -15.37 1.85 1.38
C LEU A 329 -14.19 2.58 0.72
N ILE A 330 -14.45 3.52 -0.20
CA ILE A 330 -13.40 4.40 -0.76
C ILE A 330 -12.68 5.16 0.36
N GLY A 331 -13.39 5.67 1.35
CA GLY A 331 -12.84 6.37 2.50
C GLY A 331 -11.96 5.47 3.38
N GLN A 332 -12.40 4.23 3.62
CA GLN A 332 -11.65 3.21 4.36
C GLN A 332 -10.36 2.85 3.63
N VAL A 333 -10.43 2.54 2.33
CA VAL A 333 -9.25 2.21 1.50
C VAL A 333 -8.26 3.38 1.43
N GLN A 334 -8.73 4.63 1.26
CA GLN A 334 -7.87 5.83 1.30
C GLN A 334 -7.20 6.05 2.66
N SER A 335 -7.90 5.69 3.74
CA SER A 335 -7.35 5.82 5.10
C SER A 335 -6.33 4.72 5.37
N ALA A 336 -6.57 3.50 4.90
CA ALA A 336 -5.63 2.39 4.95
C ALA A 336 -4.39 2.64 4.10
N GLU A 337 -4.53 3.20 2.90
CA GLU A 337 -3.41 3.55 2.02
C GLU A 337 -2.49 4.60 2.66
N ARG A 338 -3.05 5.63 3.32
CA ARG A 338 -2.27 6.65 4.02
C ARG A 338 -1.66 6.16 5.34
N GLY A 339 -2.44 5.43 6.14
CA GLY A 339 -2.10 5.02 7.50
C GLY A 339 -1.39 3.67 7.61
N GLY A 340 -1.44 2.85 6.58
CA GLY A 340 -0.88 1.48 6.55
C GLY A 340 -1.66 0.47 7.39
N ASP A 341 -2.92 0.74 7.70
CA ASP A 341 -3.77 -0.11 8.55
C ASP A 341 -4.89 -0.74 7.72
N LEU A 342 -4.65 -1.96 7.24
CA LEU A 342 -5.60 -2.72 6.42
C LEU A 342 -6.82 -3.20 7.22
N GLY A 343 -6.71 -3.32 8.54
CA GLY A 343 -7.81 -3.78 9.40
C GLY A 343 -8.99 -2.81 9.49
N ARG A 344 -8.86 -1.61 8.93
CA ARG A 344 -9.94 -0.61 8.82
C ARG A 344 -10.84 -0.81 7.61
N ILE A 345 -10.44 -1.67 6.66
CA ILE A 345 -11.23 -1.96 5.48
C ILE A 345 -12.20 -3.09 5.85
N ASP A 346 -13.49 -2.81 5.69
CA ASP A 346 -14.54 -3.81 5.82
C ASP A 346 -14.43 -4.80 4.65
N ARG A 347 -14.00 -6.02 4.98
CA ARG A 347 -13.79 -7.11 4.03
C ARG A 347 -15.10 -7.55 3.39
N ASP A 348 -16.16 -7.66 4.17
CA ASP A 348 -17.43 -8.21 3.71
C ASP A 348 -18.14 -7.20 2.80
N LEU A 349 -18.06 -5.92 3.14
CA LEU A 349 -18.55 -4.85 2.28
C LEU A 349 -17.74 -4.77 0.97
N LEU A 350 -16.42 -4.94 1.03
CA LEU A 350 -15.57 -4.99 -0.16
C LEU A 350 -15.95 -6.16 -1.08
N GLU A 351 -16.23 -7.33 -0.52
CA GLU A 351 -16.67 -8.51 -1.27
C GLU A 351 -18.02 -8.26 -1.97
N GLN A 352 -18.98 -7.63 -1.28
CA GLN A 352 -20.29 -7.31 -1.84
C GLN A 352 -20.22 -6.29 -2.99
N ILE A 353 -19.37 -5.27 -2.89
CA ILE A 353 -19.32 -4.16 -3.86
C ILE A 353 -18.36 -4.44 -5.02
N ALA A 354 -17.17 -4.96 -4.72
CA ALA A 354 -16.07 -5.13 -5.67
C ALA A 354 -15.81 -6.60 -6.06
N GLY A 355 -16.56 -7.54 -5.47
CA GLY A 355 -16.48 -8.97 -5.76
C GLY A 355 -15.42 -9.73 -4.95
N SER A 356 -15.45 -11.06 -5.08
CA SER A 356 -14.56 -11.97 -4.34
C SER A 356 -13.08 -11.74 -4.64
N GLU A 357 -12.71 -11.39 -5.87
CA GLU A 357 -11.32 -11.08 -6.25
C GLU A 357 -10.76 -9.92 -5.42
N ALA A 358 -11.57 -8.90 -5.11
CA ALA A 358 -11.12 -7.76 -4.32
C ALA A 358 -10.89 -8.14 -2.85
N ALA A 359 -11.77 -8.97 -2.28
CA ALA A 359 -11.63 -9.50 -0.93
C ALA A 359 -10.40 -10.42 -0.81
N GLU A 360 -10.19 -11.31 -1.78
CA GLU A 360 -9.00 -12.17 -1.85
C GLU A 360 -7.70 -11.37 -1.97
N ASN A 361 -7.71 -10.27 -2.74
CA ASN A 361 -6.56 -9.36 -2.81
C ASN A 361 -6.27 -8.69 -1.47
N LEU A 362 -7.30 -8.27 -0.73
CA LEU A 362 -7.15 -7.69 0.61
C LEU A 362 -6.58 -8.73 1.60
N ASP A 363 -7.10 -9.95 1.56
CA ASP A 363 -6.60 -11.07 2.36
C ASP A 363 -5.14 -11.38 2.02
N GLY A 364 -4.80 -11.42 0.73
CA GLY A 364 -3.44 -11.58 0.25
C GLY A 364 -2.49 -10.49 0.75
N LEU A 365 -2.93 -9.22 0.76
CA LEU A 365 -2.14 -8.11 1.32
C LEU A 365 -1.89 -8.28 2.83
N ASN A 366 -2.88 -8.76 3.60
CA ASN A 366 -2.72 -9.09 5.01
C ASN A 366 -1.75 -10.27 5.21
N ASP A 367 -1.84 -11.28 4.36
CA ASP A 367 -0.99 -12.47 4.44
C ASP A 367 0.47 -12.17 4.08
N LEU A 368 0.75 -11.17 3.25
CA LEU A 368 2.13 -10.69 3.02
C LEU A 368 2.78 -10.24 4.34
N LEU A 369 2.08 -9.45 5.15
CA LEU A 369 2.60 -8.94 6.43
C LEU A 369 2.83 -10.08 7.42
N LYS A 370 1.86 -11.00 7.53
CA LYS A 370 1.98 -12.20 8.37
C LYS A 370 3.17 -13.06 7.93
N ALA A 371 3.34 -13.32 6.64
CA ALA A 371 4.44 -14.13 6.13
C ALA A 371 5.82 -13.52 6.45
N LEU A 372 5.96 -12.20 6.37
CA LEU A 372 7.19 -11.49 6.75
C LEU A 372 7.50 -11.59 8.26
N GLU A 373 6.47 -11.53 9.10
CA GLU A 373 6.58 -11.65 10.55
C GLU A 373 6.88 -13.10 10.98
N GLU A 374 6.16 -14.09 10.43
CA GLU A 374 6.36 -15.52 10.69
C GLU A 374 7.74 -16.01 10.24
N ALA A 375 8.23 -15.53 9.09
CA ALA A 375 9.59 -15.80 8.63
C ALA A 375 10.66 -15.10 9.50
N GLY A 376 10.24 -14.20 10.39
CA GLY A 376 11.08 -13.47 11.32
C GLY A 376 11.93 -12.40 10.64
N TYR A 377 11.50 -11.86 9.51
CA TYR A 377 12.20 -10.76 8.82
C TYR A 377 11.83 -9.39 9.40
N ILE A 378 10.59 -9.23 9.84
CA ILE A 378 10.09 -8.04 10.54
C ILE A 378 9.54 -8.43 11.93
N ARG A 379 9.34 -7.43 12.79
CA ARG A 379 8.71 -7.58 14.10
C ARG A 379 7.85 -6.36 14.42
N ALA A 380 6.67 -6.56 14.99
CA ALA A 380 5.84 -5.47 15.50
C ALA A 380 6.45 -4.77 16.74
N LYS A 381 6.35 -3.44 16.79
CA LYS A 381 6.79 -2.55 17.88
C LYS A 381 5.66 -1.59 18.30
N GLY A 382 4.50 -2.17 18.59
CA GLY A 382 3.27 -1.46 18.99
C GLY A 382 2.70 -0.54 17.90
N ASP A 383 1.41 -0.21 17.99
CA ASP A 383 0.67 0.71 17.10
C ASP A 383 0.94 0.52 15.58
N ASN A 384 0.83 -0.71 15.05
CA ASN A 384 1.06 -1.00 13.62
C ASN A 384 2.46 -0.61 13.09
N ARG A 385 3.48 -0.52 13.97
CA ARG A 385 4.85 -0.15 13.57
C ARG A 385 5.69 -1.40 13.48
N PHE A 386 6.21 -1.70 12.30
CA PHE A 386 7.14 -2.81 12.09
C PHE A 386 8.60 -2.34 12.11
N GLU A 387 9.49 -3.20 12.58
CA GLU A 387 10.95 -3.02 12.50
C GLU A 387 11.62 -4.23 11.85
N LEU A 388 12.72 -4.00 11.13
CA LEU A 388 13.54 -5.08 10.56
C LEU A 388 14.28 -5.84 11.67
N THR A 389 14.21 -7.16 11.62
CA THR A 389 15.04 -8.01 12.48
C THR A 389 16.46 -8.14 11.90
N PRO A 390 17.44 -8.63 12.68
CA PRO A 390 18.77 -8.98 12.15
C PRO A 390 18.74 -10.03 11.02
N ARG A 391 17.67 -10.84 10.92
CA ARG A 391 17.48 -11.77 9.80
C ARG A 391 17.02 -11.01 8.56
N GLY A 392 16.08 -10.06 8.71
CA GLY A 392 15.65 -9.16 7.64
C GLY A 392 16.80 -8.34 7.05
N SER A 393 17.62 -7.71 7.90
CA SER A 393 18.79 -6.95 7.42
C SER A 393 19.80 -7.81 6.65
N ARG A 394 20.02 -9.06 7.08
CA ARG A 394 20.88 -10.01 6.36
C ARG A 394 20.31 -10.37 4.99
N MET A 395 19.00 -10.59 4.89
CA MET A 395 18.33 -10.89 3.62
C MET A 395 18.48 -9.75 2.61
N ILE A 396 18.24 -8.51 3.04
CA ILE A 396 18.43 -7.28 2.24
C ILE A 396 19.85 -7.23 1.64
N GLY A 397 20.87 -7.44 2.47
CA GLY A 397 22.25 -7.41 1.97
C GLY A 397 22.60 -8.62 1.08
N GLN A 398 21.97 -9.78 1.26
CA GLN A 398 22.18 -10.94 0.38
C GLN A 398 21.63 -10.67 -1.01
N LYS A 399 20.44 -10.06 -1.10
CA LYS A 399 19.88 -9.58 -2.37
C LYS A 399 20.80 -8.53 -3.02
N ALA A 400 21.25 -7.52 -2.27
CA ALA A 400 22.17 -6.50 -2.78
C ALA A 400 23.47 -7.11 -3.35
N LEU A 401 24.04 -8.11 -2.66
CA LEU A 401 25.21 -8.85 -3.15
C LEU A 401 24.89 -9.64 -4.43
N GLY A 402 23.73 -10.31 -4.47
CA GLY A 402 23.24 -11.04 -5.65
C GLY A 402 23.08 -10.14 -6.88
N GLU A 403 22.50 -8.95 -6.72
CA GLU A 403 22.37 -7.94 -7.78
C GLU A 403 23.73 -7.53 -8.35
N ILE A 404 24.69 -7.22 -7.47
CA ILE A 404 26.06 -6.87 -7.88
C ILE A 404 26.70 -8.01 -8.68
N TYR A 405 26.56 -9.27 -8.23
CA TYR A 405 27.08 -10.43 -8.96
C TYR A 405 26.38 -10.67 -10.30
N GLN A 406 25.06 -10.49 -10.38
CA GLN A 406 24.34 -10.64 -11.65
C GLN A 406 24.79 -9.61 -12.67
N ARG A 407 25.01 -8.35 -12.25
CA ARG A 407 25.57 -7.31 -13.11
C ARG A 407 27.00 -7.63 -13.54
N LEU A 408 27.84 -8.10 -12.61
CA LEU A 408 29.20 -8.58 -12.90
C LEU A 408 29.21 -9.68 -13.97
N LYS A 409 28.30 -10.67 -13.87
CA LYS A 409 28.19 -11.77 -14.85
C LYS A 409 27.79 -11.27 -16.24
N ARG A 410 26.97 -10.22 -16.33
CA ARG A 410 26.59 -9.58 -17.60
C ARG A 410 27.73 -8.74 -18.21
N GLN A 411 28.56 -8.11 -17.37
CA GLN A 411 29.67 -7.25 -17.83
C GLN A 411 31.02 -7.97 -18.02
N SER A 412 31.22 -9.17 -17.45
CA SER A 412 32.45 -9.98 -17.60
C SER A 412 32.80 -10.38 -19.05
N LEU A 413 32.01 -9.98 -20.04
CA LEU A 413 32.26 -10.18 -21.47
C LEU A 413 33.20 -9.13 -22.10
N GLY A 414 33.67 -8.11 -21.37
CA GLY A 414 34.77 -7.28 -21.86
C GLY A 414 35.03 -6.01 -21.05
N ASN A 415 36.31 -5.75 -20.75
CA ASN A 415 36.88 -4.47 -20.28
C ASN A 415 36.58 -4.03 -18.83
N HIS A 416 37.35 -4.55 -17.87
CA HIS A 416 37.76 -3.72 -16.74
C HIS A 416 39.11 -3.08 -17.09
N ALA A 417 39.17 -1.74 -17.12
CA ALA A 417 40.41 -1.00 -17.33
C ALA A 417 41.46 -1.42 -16.28
N LEU A 418 42.65 -1.80 -16.75
CA LEU A 418 43.78 -2.20 -15.89
C LEU A 418 44.26 -0.97 -15.08
N PRO A 419 44.40 -1.10 -13.74
CA PRO A 419 44.82 0.00 -12.86
C PRO A 419 46.32 0.32 -12.97
N GLU A 420 46.71 1.54 -12.59
CA GLU A 420 48.11 1.88 -12.28
C GLU A 420 48.54 1.20 -10.97
N GLU A 421 49.64 0.46 -11.00
CA GLU A 421 50.12 -0.38 -9.89
C GLU A 421 50.68 0.46 -8.74
N GLY A 422 50.09 0.32 -7.53
CA GLY A 422 50.60 0.92 -6.29
C GLY A 422 51.65 0.03 -5.59
N ARG A 423 52.58 0.65 -4.87
CA ARG A 423 53.75 0.02 -4.18
C ARG A 423 53.43 -1.16 -3.23
N PHE A 424 52.17 -1.36 -2.83
CA PHE A 424 51.75 -2.47 -1.97
C PHE A 424 51.29 -3.73 -2.73
N GLY A 425 51.42 -3.79 -4.06
CA GLY A 425 51.28 -5.01 -4.84
C GLY A 425 52.62 -5.48 -5.39
N GLU A 426 53.10 -6.67 -5.00
CA GLU A 426 54.19 -7.36 -5.74
C GLU A 426 54.40 -8.87 -5.41
N ARG A 427 54.70 -9.61 -6.50
CA ARG A 427 55.44 -10.90 -6.74
C ARG A 427 54.93 -12.31 -6.31
N LEU A 428 55.26 -13.28 -7.19
CA LEU A 428 54.74 -14.66 -7.50
C LEU A 428 55.58 -15.87 -6.94
N GLU A 429 55.16 -17.15 -7.20
CA GLU A 429 55.42 -18.41 -6.41
C GLU A 429 56.86 -18.90 -6.25
N GLN A 430 57.22 -19.40 -5.05
CA GLN A 430 58.49 -20.07 -4.74
C GLN A 430 58.28 -21.37 -3.94
N THR A 431 59.02 -22.42 -4.31
CA THR A 431 59.28 -23.62 -3.52
C THR A 431 60.64 -23.49 -2.82
N ARG A 432 60.92 -24.29 -1.77
CA ARG A 432 62.23 -24.25 -1.08
C ARG A 432 62.83 -25.63 -0.84
N PRO A 433 64.17 -25.76 -0.76
CA PRO A 433 64.85 -26.98 -0.37
C PRO A 433 64.42 -27.46 1.02
N PHE A 434 64.30 -28.77 1.17
CA PHE A 434 64.03 -29.46 2.43
C PHE A 434 65.18 -29.24 3.44
N ALA A 435 64.85 -28.83 4.67
CA ALA A 435 65.80 -28.71 5.76
C ALA A 435 65.42 -29.66 6.91
N PHE A 436 66.42 -30.09 7.68
CA PHE A 436 66.21 -31.01 8.80
C PHE A 436 65.33 -30.35 9.88
N GLY A 437 64.14 -30.91 10.12
CA GLY A 437 63.11 -30.35 11.01
C GLY A 437 61.79 -29.98 10.30
N ASP A 438 61.76 -29.98 8.96
CA ASP A 438 60.55 -29.73 8.19
C ASP A 438 59.60 -30.93 8.17
N ALA A 439 58.29 -30.64 8.08
CA ALA A 439 57.29 -31.66 7.81
C ALA A 439 57.55 -32.29 6.43
N PHE A 440 57.58 -33.61 6.35
CA PHE A 440 57.94 -34.37 5.15
C PHE A 440 56.83 -34.38 4.09
N GLN A 441 56.49 -33.22 3.54
CA GLN A 441 55.48 -33.00 2.51
C GLN A 441 56.14 -32.52 1.21
N LEU A 442 56.64 -33.48 0.42
CA LEU A 442 57.42 -33.20 -0.79
C LEU A 442 56.57 -32.70 -1.96
N HIS A 443 57.02 -31.65 -2.63
CA HIS A 443 56.51 -31.20 -3.91
C HIS A 443 57.01 -32.13 -5.03
N MET A 444 56.32 -33.26 -5.21
CA MET A 444 56.74 -34.36 -6.08
C MET A 444 57.14 -33.92 -7.50
N PRO A 445 56.42 -33.04 -8.22
CA PRO A 445 56.85 -32.63 -9.57
C PRO A 445 58.19 -31.88 -9.61
N ARG A 446 58.49 -31.06 -8.59
CA ARG A 446 59.76 -30.30 -8.49
C ARG A 446 60.88 -31.21 -8.01
N THR A 447 60.58 -32.06 -7.04
CA THR A 447 61.51 -33.06 -6.51
C THR A 447 61.95 -34.06 -7.59
N ILE A 448 61.00 -34.57 -8.38
CA ILE A 448 61.29 -35.45 -9.52
C ILE A 448 62.04 -34.69 -10.61
N ARG A 449 61.64 -33.44 -10.91
CA ARG A 449 62.35 -32.59 -11.88
C ARG A 449 63.81 -32.36 -11.47
N ASN A 450 64.08 -31.98 -10.22
CA ASN A 450 65.44 -31.79 -9.70
C ASN A 450 66.25 -33.09 -9.82
N ALA A 451 65.64 -34.24 -9.52
CA ALA A 451 66.29 -35.54 -9.66
C ALA A 451 66.57 -35.92 -11.12
N ILE A 452 65.69 -35.56 -12.06
CA ILE A 452 65.88 -35.75 -13.50
C ILE A 452 66.94 -34.78 -14.03
N ASP A 453 66.92 -33.52 -13.61
CA ASP A 453 67.91 -32.50 -13.99
C ASP A 453 69.32 -32.91 -13.49
N ARG A 454 69.42 -33.58 -12.33
CA ARG A 454 70.70 -34.11 -11.82
C ARG A 454 71.18 -35.36 -12.57
N ASN A 455 70.32 -36.34 -12.76
CA ASN A 455 70.73 -37.69 -13.21
C ASN A 455 70.44 -37.95 -14.71
N GLY A 456 69.84 -37.00 -15.41
CA GLY A 456 69.37 -37.15 -16.79
C GLY A 456 68.06 -37.93 -16.91
N PRO A 457 67.39 -37.89 -18.08
CA PRO A 457 66.16 -38.64 -18.32
C PRO A 457 66.46 -40.15 -18.37
N GLY A 458 66.13 -40.87 -17.30
CA GLY A 458 66.31 -42.31 -17.19
C GLY A 458 65.32 -42.91 -16.20
N SER A 459 64.90 -44.15 -16.46
CA SER A 459 64.04 -44.93 -15.55
C SER A 459 64.86 -46.07 -14.93
N PRO A 460 64.83 -46.27 -13.60
CA PRO A 460 64.05 -45.53 -12.61
C PRO A 460 64.75 -44.22 -12.16
N VAL A 461 63.95 -43.17 -11.90
CA VAL A 461 64.43 -41.89 -11.35
C VAL A 461 64.89 -42.11 -9.90
N ARG A 462 66.19 -41.92 -9.64
CA ARG A 462 66.76 -42.01 -8.28
C ARG A 462 66.69 -40.65 -7.58
N LEU A 463 65.93 -40.57 -6.49
CA LEU A 463 65.79 -39.39 -5.64
C LEU A 463 66.87 -39.38 -4.55
N SER A 464 67.42 -38.20 -4.25
CA SER A 464 68.28 -37.91 -3.08
C SER A 464 67.64 -36.81 -2.23
N HIS A 465 68.10 -36.69 -0.99
CA HIS A 465 67.69 -35.64 -0.06
C HIS A 465 67.90 -34.21 -0.60
N GLU A 466 68.91 -33.99 -1.44
CA GLU A 466 69.19 -32.69 -2.08
C GLU A 466 68.15 -32.30 -3.14
N ASP A 467 67.39 -33.27 -3.66
CA ASP A 467 66.34 -33.01 -4.66
C ASP A 467 65.02 -32.59 -4.01
N PHE A 468 64.89 -32.81 -2.71
CA PHE A 468 63.65 -32.64 -1.98
C PHE A 468 63.29 -31.16 -1.85
N GLU A 469 62.15 -30.81 -2.42
CA GLU A 469 61.47 -29.54 -2.12
C GLU A 469 60.20 -29.83 -1.36
N VAL A 470 59.92 -29.02 -0.34
CA VAL A 470 58.69 -29.13 0.46
C VAL A 470 57.73 -27.97 0.19
N TYR A 471 56.44 -28.22 0.37
CA TYR A 471 55.43 -27.17 0.35
C TYR A 471 55.59 -26.25 1.59
N ARG A 472 55.50 -24.91 1.43
CA ARG A 472 55.31 -24.02 2.59
C ARG A 472 53.87 -24.21 3.12
N SER A 473 53.73 -24.41 4.43
CA SER A 473 52.44 -24.43 5.13
C SER A 473 51.89 -23.00 5.37
N GLU A 474 50.64 -22.73 4.95
CA GLU A 474 50.00 -21.40 4.97
C GLU A 474 49.51 -20.98 6.37
N MET A 475 49.83 -19.75 6.80
CA MET A 475 49.04 -19.05 7.81
C MET A 475 47.83 -18.42 7.13
N ILE A 476 46.62 -18.79 7.56
CA ILE A 476 45.40 -18.06 7.20
C ILE A 476 45.53 -16.64 7.77
N THR A 477 45.84 -15.66 6.92
CA THR A 477 45.95 -14.25 7.32
C THR A 477 44.55 -13.65 7.41
N SER A 478 44.10 -13.38 8.64
CA SER A 478 42.94 -12.51 8.89
C SER A 478 43.17 -11.15 8.22
N THR A 479 42.10 -10.52 7.76
CA THR A 479 42.14 -9.17 7.20
C THR A 479 41.17 -8.28 7.95
N SER A 480 41.65 -7.11 8.35
CA SER A 480 40.84 -6.10 9.04
C SER A 480 40.58 -4.96 8.08
N THR A 481 39.30 -4.75 7.77
CA THR A 481 38.86 -3.81 6.74
C THR A 481 37.95 -2.75 7.37
N ALA A 482 38.30 -1.48 7.19
CA ALA A 482 37.42 -0.36 7.52
C ALA A 482 36.92 0.30 6.24
N MET A 483 35.61 0.35 6.04
CA MET A 483 34.96 1.04 4.93
C MET A 483 34.52 2.43 5.40
N LEU A 484 35.08 3.47 4.80
CA LEU A 484 34.69 4.87 5.03
C LEU A 484 33.68 5.26 3.95
N VAL A 485 32.49 5.66 4.36
CA VAL A 485 31.40 6.10 3.48
C VAL A 485 31.13 7.58 3.74
N ASP A 486 31.34 8.39 2.71
CA ASP A 486 30.98 9.81 2.73
C ASP A 486 29.45 9.97 2.78
N LEU A 487 28.97 10.73 3.76
CA LEU A 487 27.54 11.03 4.01
C LEU A 487 27.19 12.48 3.67
N SER A 488 28.06 13.17 2.93
CA SER A 488 27.84 14.54 2.50
C SER A 488 26.70 14.69 1.49
N TRP A 489 26.17 15.90 1.39
CA TRP A 489 25.07 16.22 0.48
C TRP A 489 25.40 16.00 -1.01
N SER A 490 26.68 16.16 -1.42
CA SER A 490 27.10 15.89 -2.81
C SER A 490 26.89 14.43 -3.21
N MET A 491 27.15 13.51 -2.29
CA MET A 491 26.92 12.08 -2.50
C MET A 491 25.45 11.74 -2.74
N ALA A 492 24.52 12.46 -2.09
CA ALA A 492 23.09 12.27 -2.25
C ALA A 492 22.61 12.77 -3.62
N LEU A 493 23.01 13.99 -4.01
CA LEU A 493 22.67 14.59 -5.31
C LEU A 493 23.03 13.72 -6.52
N ARG A 494 24.12 12.96 -6.43
CA ARG A 494 24.63 12.14 -7.54
C ARG A 494 24.18 10.68 -7.49
N GLY A 495 23.34 10.29 -6.54
CA GLY A 495 22.91 8.88 -6.35
C GLY A 495 24.02 7.95 -5.81
N SER A 496 25.23 8.47 -5.64
CA SER A 496 26.43 7.80 -5.11
C SER A 496 26.24 7.18 -3.73
N PHE A 497 25.45 7.84 -2.87
CA PHE A 497 25.18 7.38 -1.51
C PHE A 497 24.49 6.01 -1.49
N GLN A 498 23.49 5.81 -2.36
CA GLN A 498 22.74 4.55 -2.44
C GLN A 498 23.63 3.40 -2.91
N ALA A 499 24.49 3.66 -3.89
CA ALA A 499 25.48 2.69 -4.34
C ALA A 499 26.42 2.29 -3.20
N ALA A 500 26.99 3.26 -2.48
CA ALA A 500 27.90 3.01 -1.36
C ALA A 500 27.23 2.18 -0.25
N LYS A 501 25.96 2.47 0.08
CA LYS A 501 25.14 1.71 1.03
C LYS A 501 24.91 0.26 0.59
N LYS A 502 24.54 0.04 -0.68
CA LYS A 502 24.44 -1.31 -1.27
C LYS A 502 25.76 -2.08 -1.16
N VAL A 503 26.90 -1.44 -1.47
CA VAL A 503 28.22 -2.06 -1.34
C VAL A 503 28.57 -2.41 0.10
N ALA A 504 28.31 -1.50 1.04
CA ALA A 504 28.60 -1.72 2.46
C ALA A 504 27.83 -2.93 3.01
N LEU A 505 26.55 -3.04 2.68
CA LEU A 505 25.71 -4.19 3.03
C LEU A 505 26.20 -5.49 2.38
N ALA A 506 26.53 -5.43 1.08
CA ALA A 506 27.02 -6.57 0.33
C ALA A 506 28.36 -7.10 0.87
N LEU A 507 29.33 -6.22 1.15
CA LEU A 507 30.62 -6.57 1.74
C LEU A 507 30.47 -7.09 3.16
N HIS A 508 29.66 -6.44 4.00
CA HIS A 508 29.42 -6.92 5.36
C HIS A 508 28.90 -8.37 5.35
N ASN A 509 27.93 -8.66 4.48
CA ASN A 509 27.40 -10.00 4.33
C ASN A 509 28.40 -10.98 3.71
N LEU A 510 29.15 -10.58 2.69
CA LEU A 510 30.18 -11.43 2.07
C LEU A 510 31.24 -11.84 3.11
N ILE A 511 31.74 -10.88 3.88
CA ILE A 511 32.77 -11.10 4.90
C ILE A 511 32.22 -11.97 6.03
N SER A 512 31.07 -11.61 6.58
CA SER A 512 30.47 -12.36 7.70
C SER A 512 30.07 -13.79 7.34
N SER A 513 29.74 -14.05 6.07
CA SER A 513 29.32 -15.39 5.61
C SER A 513 30.46 -16.26 5.10
N ARG A 514 31.39 -15.70 4.30
CA ARG A 514 32.47 -16.46 3.63
C ARG A 514 33.81 -16.38 4.37
N TYR A 515 34.05 -15.33 5.16
CA TYR A 515 35.33 -15.05 5.80
C TYR A 515 35.17 -14.70 7.29
N PRO A 516 34.65 -15.62 8.13
CA PRO A 516 34.29 -15.33 9.53
C PRO A 516 35.46 -14.93 10.45
N LYS A 517 36.71 -15.09 10.01
CA LYS A 517 37.92 -14.65 10.74
C LYS A 517 38.35 -13.22 10.38
N ASP A 518 37.71 -12.59 9.40
CA ASP A 518 37.98 -11.20 9.03
C ASP A 518 37.11 -10.25 9.84
N SER A 519 37.64 -9.06 10.09
CA SER A 519 36.90 -7.97 10.73
C SER A 519 36.53 -6.92 9.69
N PHE A 520 35.28 -6.44 9.77
CA PHE A 520 34.74 -5.42 8.90
C PHE A 520 34.04 -4.33 9.71
N HIS A 521 34.50 -3.10 9.56
CA HIS A 521 33.92 -1.92 10.18
C HIS A 521 33.42 -0.98 9.11
N VAL A 522 32.22 -0.40 9.29
CA VAL A 522 31.72 0.67 8.43
C VAL A 522 31.74 1.96 9.24
N ILE A 523 32.26 3.04 8.65
CA ILE A 523 32.34 4.37 9.25
C ILE A 523 31.67 5.33 8.28
N GLY A 524 30.56 5.93 8.70
CA GLY A 524 29.95 7.05 8.00
C GLY A 524 30.63 8.35 8.43
N PHE A 525 30.91 9.25 7.50
CA PHE A 525 31.49 10.55 7.85
C PHE A 525 30.86 11.70 7.06
N ALA A 526 30.59 12.79 7.78
CA ALA A 526 30.24 14.10 7.23
C ALA A 526 31.12 15.15 7.93
N ALA A 527 30.56 16.14 8.63
CA ALA A 527 31.31 17.00 9.55
C ALA A 527 32.03 16.19 10.65
N TYR A 528 31.43 15.08 11.10
CA TYR A 528 31.99 14.14 12.06
C TYR A 528 31.94 12.70 11.50
N ALA A 529 32.82 11.83 11.99
CA ALA A 529 32.86 10.41 11.65
C ALA A 529 32.27 9.56 12.79
N LYS A 530 31.44 8.57 12.43
CA LYS A 530 30.78 7.63 13.35
C LYS A 530 30.93 6.20 12.84
N ALA A 531 31.23 5.27 13.74
CA ALA A 531 31.14 3.84 13.45
C ALA A 531 29.69 3.41 13.35
N LEU A 532 29.33 2.75 12.25
CA LEU A 532 27.98 2.28 11.95
C LEU A 532 27.88 0.78 12.22
N LYS A 533 26.77 0.35 12.82
CA LYS A 533 26.46 -1.06 13.00
C LYS A 533 25.75 -1.60 11.74
N ALA A 534 25.88 -2.91 11.51
CA ALA A 534 25.30 -3.55 10.32
C ALA A 534 23.78 -3.34 10.17
N HIS A 535 23.02 -3.38 11.28
CA HIS A 535 21.58 -3.16 11.27
C HIS A 535 21.18 -1.68 11.05
N GLU A 536 22.11 -0.73 11.25
CA GLU A 536 21.87 0.70 11.00
C GLU A 536 22.06 1.03 9.51
N LEU A 537 22.85 0.24 8.77
CA LEU A 537 23.17 0.52 7.37
C LEU A 537 21.95 0.67 6.46
N PRO A 538 20.90 -0.18 6.51
CA PRO A 538 19.71 -0.02 5.66
C PRO A 538 18.91 1.25 5.98
N PHE A 539 19.00 1.79 7.19
CA PHE A 539 18.27 2.98 7.64
C PHE A 539 19.12 4.25 7.57
N LEU A 540 20.39 4.13 7.16
CA LEU A 540 21.27 5.27 7.03
C LEU A 540 20.70 6.22 5.99
N GLN A 541 20.45 7.45 6.42
CA GLN A 541 20.17 8.60 5.56
C GLN A 541 21.41 9.51 5.58
N TRP A 542 21.54 10.35 4.56
CA TRP A 542 22.57 11.40 4.56
C TRP A 542 22.18 12.47 5.60
N ASP A 543 23.19 13.22 6.07
CA ASP A 543 22.98 14.19 7.15
C ASP A 543 22.71 15.58 6.55
N ASP A 544 21.43 15.98 6.50
CA ASP A 544 21.01 17.27 5.92
C ASP A 544 21.57 18.49 6.67
N TYR A 545 21.96 18.33 7.93
CA TYR A 545 22.33 19.45 8.82
C TYR A 545 23.83 19.57 9.10
N LEU A 546 24.61 18.51 8.90
CA LEU A 546 26.05 18.48 9.18
C LEU A 546 26.87 18.53 7.88
N LEU A 547 27.00 19.74 7.33
CA LEU A 547 27.82 20.04 6.16
C LEU A 547 29.32 19.72 6.38
N GLY A 548 29.90 18.94 5.47
CA GLY A 548 31.35 18.74 5.40
C GLY A 548 31.78 17.31 5.07
N THR A 549 33.00 17.19 4.56
CA THR A 549 33.65 15.92 4.19
C THR A 549 34.90 15.74 5.06
N ASN A 550 34.71 15.25 6.29
CA ASN A 550 35.79 15.14 7.28
C ASN A 550 36.59 13.82 7.15
N MET A 551 37.35 13.71 6.06
CA MET A 551 38.24 12.56 5.81
C MET A 551 39.25 12.36 6.94
N GLN A 552 39.74 13.45 7.54
CA GLN A 552 40.70 13.40 8.63
C GLN A 552 40.14 12.65 9.85
N HIS A 553 38.93 12.97 10.30
CA HIS A 553 38.30 12.29 11.42
C HIS A 553 37.99 10.82 11.09
N ALA A 554 37.50 10.56 9.88
CA ALA A 554 37.21 9.20 9.42
C ALA A 554 38.45 8.29 9.45
N LEU A 555 39.59 8.78 8.94
CA LEU A 555 40.87 8.07 8.95
C LEU A 555 41.38 7.82 10.37
N LEU A 556 41.27 8.80 11.27
CA LEU A 556 41.66 8.63 12.68
C LEU A 556 40.81 7.57 13.38
N LEU A 557 39.49 7.59 13.15
CA LEU A 557 38.58 6.60 13.72
C LEU A 557 38.85 5.19 13.15
N ALA A 558 39.06 5.07 11.84
CA ALA A 558 39.44 3.81 11.20
C ALA A 558 40.74 3.25 11.77
N THR A 559 41.77 4.10 11.93
CA THR A 559 43.04 3.68 12.53
C THR A 559 42.82 3.13 13.94
N ARG A 560 42.01 3.82 14.76
CA ARG A 560 41.69 3.37 16.13
C ARG A 560 40.94 2.05 16.17
N LEU A 561 40.02 1.79 15.23
CA LEU A 561 39.29 0.52 15.16
C LEU A 561 40.21 -0.61 14.69
N LEU A 562 40.95 -0.39 13.60
CA LEU A 562 41.86 -1.37 13.03
C LEU A 562 43.03 -1.71 13.96
N ASP A 563 43.44 -0.81 14.85
CA ASP A 563 44.48 -1.07 15.84
C ASP A 563 44.07 -2.02 16.97
N LYS A 564 42.76 -2.19 17.22
CA LYS A 564 42.27 -3.14 18.22
C LYS A 564 42.28 -4.59 17.74
N GLU A 565 42.33 -4.80 16.42
CA GLU A 565 42.25 -6.12 15.81
C GLU A 565 43.64 -6.80 15.81
N PRO A 566 43.79 -7.98 16.45
CA PRO A 566 45.08 -8.63 16.61
C PRO A 566 45.51 -9.37 15.34
N GLY A 567 46.63 -8.93 14.75
CA GLY A 567 47.30 -9.62 13.65
C GLY A 567 46.54 -9.58 12.32
N GLY A 568 47.26 -9.81 11.22
CA GLY A 568 46.72 -9.74 9.88
C GLY A 568 46.91 -8.38 9.20
N ALA A 569 46.54 -8.31 7.94
CA ALA A 569 46.75 -7.10 7.14
C ALA A 569 45.54 -6.16 7.24
N LYS A 570 45.84 -4.87 7.37
CA LYS A 570 44.87 -3.81 7.62
C LYS A 570 44.64 -2.99 6.36
N GLN A 571 43.40 -2.69 6.06
CA GLN A 571 43.05 -1.85 4.92
C GLN A 571 41.87 -0.92 5.22
N ILE A 572 41.87 0.21 4.53
CA ILE A 572 40.78 1.18 4.47
C ILE A 572 40.27 1.21 3.03
N ILE A 573 38.94 1.10 2.87
CA ILE A 573 38.24 1.34 1.62
C ILE A 573 37.47 2.64 1.80
N MET A 574 37.88 3.70 1.11
CA MET A 574 37.23 5.01 1.20
C MET A 574 36.37 5.26 -0.03
N ILE A 575 35.10 5.58 0.16
CA ILE A 575 34.18 6.00 -0.91
C ILE A 575 33.81 7.45 -0.66
N SER A 576 34.12 8.31 -1.62
CA SER A 576 33.91 9.75 -1.51
C SER A 576 33.72 10.35 -2.90
N ASP A 577 32.96 11.44 -2.99
CA ASP A 577 32.87 12.25 -4.21
C ASP A 577 33.36 13.70 -4.01
N GLY A 578 33.59 14.11 -2.75
CA GLY A 578 34.07 15.44 -2.40
C GLY A 578 35.54 15.53 -1.97
N GLU A 579 36.05 16.75 -2.00
CA GLU A 579 37.33 17.15 -1.37
C GLU A 579 37.18 17.24 0.16
N PRO A 580 38.28 17.17 0.94
CA PRO A 580 38.20 17.29 2.39
C PRO A 580 37.88 18.73 2.78
N THR A 581 36.60 19.03 2.97
CA THR A 581 36.07 20.35 3.36
C THR A 581 36.01 20.55 4.88
N SER A 582 36.32 19.52 5.66
CA SER A 582 36.30 19.59 7.12
C SER A 582 37.45 18.86 7.79
N HIS A 583 37.85 19.34 8.96
CA HIS A 583 38.78 18.66 9.86
C HIS A 583 38.41 18.93 11.32
N LEU A 584 38.89 18.08 12.23
CA LEU A 584 38.78 18.34 13.66
C LEU A 584 39.91 19.23 14.16
N GLU A 585 39.54 20.29 14.87
CA GLU A 585 40.43 21.14 15.65
C GLU A 585 39.89 21.19 17.10
N ASN A 586 40.70 20.74 18.06
CA ASN A 586 40.30 20.65 19.48
C ASN A 586 38.98 19.89 19.73
N GLY A 587 38.66 18.89 18.89
CA GLY A 587 37.43 18.10 19.00
C GLY A 587 36.20 18.73 18.33
N GLN A 588 36.31 19.94 17.78
CA GLN A 588 35.26 20.60 17.01
C GLN A 588 35.53 20.48 15.51
N ALA A 589 34.48 20.25 14.72
CA ALA A 589 34.59 20.20 13.27
C ALA A 589 34.66 21.62 12.70
N GLN A 590 35.73 21.92 11.99
CA GLN A 590 35.91 23.17 11.25
C GLN A 590 35.58 22.92 9.78
N PHE A 591 34.53 23.59 9.28
CA PHE A 591 34.08 23.49 7.89
C PHE A 591 34.55 24.70 7.07
N ALA A 592 35.04 24.45 5.85
CA ALA A 592 35.34 25.47 4.86
C ALA A 592 35.18 24.93 3.43
N TYR A 593 34.53 25.73 2.59
CA TYR A 593 34.44 25.49 1.15
C TYR A 593 34.79 26.78 0.40
N PRO A 594 35.83 26.80 -0.46
CA PRO A 594 36.79 25.71 -0.75
C PRO A 594 37.62 25.26 0.47
N PRO A 595 38.23 24.07 0.44
CA PRO A 595 38.99 23.53 1.57
C PRO A 595 40.22 24.38 1.90
N THR A 596 40.46 24.64 3.19
CA THR A 596 41.62 25.44 3.62
C THR A 596 42.93 24.62 3.59
N PRO A 597 44.10 25.29 3.50
CA PRO A 597 45.39 24.63 3.68
C PRO A 597 45.56 23.93 5.05
N ALA A 598 44.82 24.36 6.08
CA ALA A 598 44.82 23.68 7.36
C ALA A 598 44.10 22.32 7.26
N THR A 599 42.91 22.29 6.63
CA THR A 599 42.13 21.07 6.39
C THR A 599 42.91 20.05 5.57
N ILE A 600 43.53 20.48 4.46
CA ILE A 600 44.34 19.61 3.61
C ILE A 600 45.52 19.01 4.40
N ARG A 601 46.27 19.84 5.13
CA ARG A 601 47.40 19.37 5.96
C ARG A 601 46.97 18.41 7.05
N ALA A 602 45.82 18.63 7.69
CA ALA A 602 45.29 17.74 8.71
C ALA A 602 44.94 16.37 8.11
N THR A 603 44.28 16.33 6.95
CA THR A 603 43.97 15.08 6.23
C THR A 603 45.22 14.35 5.80
N LEU A 604 46.19 15.01 5.17
CA LEU A 604 47.46 14.38 4.76
C LEU A 604 48.27 13.85 5.96
N ARG A 605 48.21 14.52 7.12
CA ARG A 605 48.81 14.02 8.36
C ARG A 605 48.15 12.73 8.83
N ALA A 606 46.82 12.64 8.75
CA ALA A 606 46.08 11.42 9.08
C ALA A 606 46.43 10.28 8.10
N VAL A 607 46.51 10.55 6.80
CA VAL A 607 46.97 9.59 5.79
C VAL A 607 48.36 9.05 6.12
N ARG A 608 49.31 9.95 6.44
CA ARG A 608 50.67 9.55 6.84
C ARG A 608 50.68 8.68 8.09
N HIS A 609 49.80 8.98 9.05
CA HIS A 609 49.64 8.17 10.26
C HIS A 609 49.15 6.75 9.93
N CYS A 610 48.15 6.60 9.05
CA CYS A 610 47.71 5.30 8.55
C CYS A 610 48.86 4.55 7.85
N THR A 611 49.66 5.22 7.02
CA THR A 611 50.80 4.61 6.33
C THR A 611 51.84 4.08 7.32
N GLN A 612 52.18 4.86 8.36
CA GLN A 612 53.12 4.44 9.39
C GLN A 612 52.64 3.22 10.18
N LYS A 613 51.34 3.03 10.27
CA LYS A 613 50.68 1.86 10.89
C LYS A 613 50.53 0.67 9.93
N GLY A 614 51.02 0.77 8.70
CA GLY A 614 50.92 -0.28 7.68
C GLY A 614 49.49 -0.51 7.18
N ILE A 615 48.64 0.52 7.23
CA ILE A 615 47.24 0.47 6.76
C ILE A 615 47.19 0.97 5.32
N ALA A 616 46.82 0.10 4.38
CA ALA A 616 46.64 0.48 2.98
C ALA A 616 45.28 1.19 2.77
N ILE A 617 45.26 2.31 2.05
CA ILE A 617 44.08 3.12 1.77
C ILE A 617 43.74 2.99 0.29
N ASN A 618 42.66 2.28 -0.03
CA ASN A 618 42.10 2.21 -1.37
C ASN A 618 40.92 3.18 -1.46
N THR A 619 40.97 4.11 -2.40
CA THR A 619 39.94 5.16 -2.55
C THR A 619 39.15 4.94 -3.83
N PHE A 620 37.82 4.94 -3.74
CA PHE A 620 36.88 4.84 -4.85
C PHE A 620 36.20 6.19 -5.02
N MET A 621 36.58 6.88 -6.08
CA MET A 621 36.15 8.23 -6.41
C MET A 621 35.03 8.21 -7.45
N LEU A 622 33.99 8.98 -7.17
CA LEU A 622 32.81 9.10 -8.02
C LEU A 622 32.76 10.41 -8.81
N ASP A 623 33.57 11.40 -8.42
CA ASP A 623 33.79 12.65 -9.17
C ASP A 623 35.18 12.71 -9.82
N ARG A 624 35.30 13.46 -10.93
CA ARG A 624 36.49 13.53 -11.79
C ARG A 624 37.09 14.92 -11.88
N SER A 625 36.86 15.78 -10.89
CA SER A 625 37.44 17.13 -10.91
C SER A 625 38.99 17.06 -10.98
N PRO A 626 39.65 17.88 -11.81
CA PRO A 626 41.11 17.84 -11.94
C PRO A 626 41.86 18.11 -10.62
N TYR A 627 41.29 18.94 -9.76
CA TYR A 627 41.88 19.30 -8.47
C TYR A 627 41.77 18.13 -7.47
N LEU A 628 40.59 17.50 -7.37
CA LEU A 628 40.37 16.33 -6.53
C LEU A 628 41.25 15.16 -6.96
N LYS A 629 41.43 14.96 -8.27
CA LYS A 629 42.38 13.98 -8.82
C LYS A 629 43.81 14.23 -8.31
N ALA A 630 44.33 15.45 -8.42
CA ALA A 630 45.67 15.78 -7.95
C ALA A 630 45.83 15.55 -6.43
N PHE A 631 44.81 15.89 -5.63
CA PHE A 631 44.81 15.64 -4.19
C PHE A 631 44.78 14.14 -3.86
N MET A 632 43.98 13.34 -4.56
CA MET A 632 43.92 11.89 -4.37
C MET A 632 45.20 11.19 -4.81
N ASP A 633 45.83 11.65 -5.90
CA ASP A 633 47.12 11.14 -6.35
C ASP A 633 48.21 11.41 -5.28
N GLU A 634 48.12 12.54 -4.55
CA GLU A 634 48.99 12.80 -3.41
C GLU A 634 48.74 11.84 -2.23
N ILE A 635 47.47 11.53 -1.91
CA ILE A 635 47.12 10.50 -0.91
C ILE A 635 47.72 9.16 -1.30
N ALA A 636 47.53 8.73 -2.55
CA ALA A 636 48.04 7.48 -3.09
C ALA A 636 49.57 7.42 -3.03
N ARG A 637 50.25 8.51 -3.36
CA ARG A 637 51.72 8.62 -3.28
C ARG A 637 52.24 8.50 -1.85
N ILE A 638 51.55 9.10 -0.87
CA ILE A 638 51.95 9.05 0.55
C ILE A 638 51.64 7.69 1.17
N ASN A 639 50.49 7.09 0.82
CA ASN A 639 50.05 5.83 1.43
C ASN A 639 50.53 4.57 0.69
N GLY A 640 50.72 4.65 -0.63
CA GLY A 640 51.01 3.52 -1.52
C GLY A 640 49.79 2.67 -1.87
N GLY A 641 48.60 3.04 -1.40
CA GLY A 641 47.32 2.45 -1.81
C GLY A 641 46.86 2.90 -3.20
N ARG A 642 45.67 2.47 -3.61
CA ARG A 642 45.15 2.65 -4.99
C ARG A 642 43.99 3.64 -5.04
N VAL A 643 43.84 4.32 -6.17
CA VAL A 643 42.70 5.20 -6.45
C VAL A 643 41.95 4.65 -7.66
N PHE A 644 40.65 4.48 -7.51
CA PHE A 644 39.75 3.98 -8.54
C PHE A 644 38.75 5.07 -8.92
N TYR A 645 38.68 5.42 -10.19
CA TYR A 645 37.67 6.35 -10.71
C TYR A 645 36.53 5.53 -11.30
N THR A 646 35.33 5.65 -10.71
CA THR A 646 34.16 4.82 -11.07
C THR A 646 32.90 5.67 -11.14
N THR A 647 31.79 5.08 -11.58
CA THR A 647 30.45 5.68 -11.50
C THR A 647 29.64 4.97 -10.42
N PRO A 648 28.59 5.59 -9.87
CA PRO A 648 27.75 4.97 -8.85
C PRO A 648 27.24 3.57 -9.25
N GLU A 649 26.94 3.36 -10.53
CA GLU A 649 26.40 2.11 -11.06
C GLU A 649 27.43 0.97 -11.04
N GLN A 650 28.71 1.30 -11.22
CA GLN A 650 29.83 0.34 -11.31
C GLN A 650 30.59 0.16 -9.99
N LEU A 651 30.39 1.06 -9.02
CA LEU A 651 31.08 1.07 -7.73
C LEU A 651 31.09 -0.29 -7.02
N GLY A 652 29.95 -0.98 -6.99
CA GLY A 652 29.83 -2.29 -6.35
C GLY A 652 30.64 -3.38 -7.02
N GLU A 653 30.71 -3.38 -8.35
CA GLU A 653 31.45 -4.37 -9.11
C GLU A 653 32.96 -4.24 -8.84
N TYR A 654 33.49 -3.02 -8.92
CA TYR A 654 34.90 -2.75 -8.66
C TYR A 654 35.31 -3.14 -7.23
N ILE A 655 34.54 -2.75 -6.23
CA ILE A 655 34.88 -3.01 -4.83
C ILE A 655 34.81 -4.51 -4.50
N VAL A 656 33.77 -5.21 -4.95
CA VAL A 656 33.62 -6.66 -4.68
C VAL A 656 34.69 -7.45 -5.41
N VAL A 657 34.98 -7.13 -6.67
CA VAL A 657 36.06 -7.77 -7.43
C VAL A 657 37.42 -7.50 -6.78
N ASP A 658 37.70 -6.24 -6.40
CA ASP A 658 38.96 -5.88 -5.75
C ASP A 658 39.15 -6.64 -4.43
N TYR A 659 38.11 -6.67 -3.58
CA TYR A 659 38.16 -7.42 -2.33
C TYR A 659 38.43 -8.92 -2.57
N MET A 660 37.72 -9.52 -3.52
CA MET A 660 37.87 -10.94 -3.86
C MET A 660 39.22 -11.26 -4.49
N GLN A 661 39.72 -10.42 -5.39
CA GLN A 661 41.04 -10.58 -6.00
C GLN A 661 42.12 -10.44 -4.92
N HIS A 662 42.03 -9.46 -4.04
CA HIS A 662 42.97 -9.29 -2.94
C HIS A 662 42.96 -10.51 -1.99
N LYS A 663 41.80 -11.10 -1.74
CA LYS A 663 41.67 -12.35 -0.98
C LYS A 663 42.20 -13.57 -1.73
N ARG A 664 41.87 -13.74 -3.02
CA ARG A 664 42.41 -14.84 -3.86
C ARG A 664 43.92 -14.76 -3.99
N THR A 665 44.48 -13.58 -4.19
CA THR A 665 45.92 -13.37 -4.29
C THR A 665 46.61 -13.61 -2.95
N ARG A 666 45.97 -13.32 -1.81
CA ARG A 666 46.48 -13.69 -0.48
C ARG A 666 46.37 -15.18 -0.17
N LEU A 667 45.26 -15.82 -0.56
CA LEU A 667 45.09 -17.27 -0.53
C LEU A 667 46.07 -17.98 -1.48
N GLY A 668 46.51 -17.32 -2.55
CA GLY A 668 47.59 -17.80 -3.42
C GLY A 668 49.00 -17.51 -2.87
N ARG A 669 49.15 -16.71 -1.81
CA ARG A 669 50.46 -16.26 -1.27
C ARG A 669 50.98 -17.12 -0.12
N GLY A 670 50.17 -18.00 0.45
CA GLY A 670 50.68 -19.05 1.33
C GLY A 670 51.48 -20.13 0.59
N ARG A 671 51.41 -20.12 -0.75
CA ARG A 671 52.18 -20.94 -1.69
C ARG A 671 53.54 -20.36 -2.13
N GLN A 672 54.00 -19.22 -1.59
CA GLN A 672 55.06 -18.46 -2.29
C GLN A 672 56.09 -17.63 -1.52
N ALA A 673 55.72 -17.01 -0.41
CA ALA A 673 56.73 -16.52 0.51
C ALA A 673 56.67 -17.55 1.61
N SER A 674 57.72 -18.39 1.82
CA SER A 674 58.71 -18.56 2.93
C SER A 674 59.85 -19.37 2.36
#